data_AF-A0A937NA14-F1
#
_entry.id   AF-A0A937NA14-F1
#
_cell.length_a   1.000
_cell.length_b   1.000
_cell.length_c   1.000
_cell.angle_alpha   90.00
_cell.angle_beta   90.00
_cell.angle_gamma   90.00
#
_symmetry.space_group_name_H-M   'P 1'
#
loop_
_entity.id
_entity.type
_entity.pdbx_description
1 polymer ?
#
loop_
_entity_poly.entity_id
_entity_poly.type
_entity_poly.pdbx_seq_one_letter_code
_entity_poly.pdbx_strand_id
1 'polypeptide(L)'
;MDRRQTVFRSCRVWLTACICCASVCLGHGPVEAAESDANETRLSTATPLLPPSDEHPPGEYWTPGRVGDRDFYFADQGPYQRMKAESTAALRQVGLLDRMIPGHWNYDINKFAPDTRRELAGMWKELVESYLQNRWPLHTIQYCTAKGNPAPTEAAVEALGDLWIGDTMPEAPIYRLEPVFHYIKTGKKWQGSSMGYVDDASLVAFFRDRLMPRLDRELPFYRDPDHQWTRRELRKLCDLYCEEFLAKVGKGIAWGMFMSPYHIASLPNTTTVAEKGADAFRNARARGLMRQSGGNKFYFTWRGHEPTERYGYFDRGWYSIKREEWGYPLPHVWYYIFRPYLVGANYSVIEGMPGSLYQDIEGDGQHELSTLGHIARAMLDYADRHPDRGVPYAPVGLLMEYNRAWPSIYHTGGSTYSSCRLPYDDADHMNHGILCDLLFPEHRHTRPSGCYSQTAPYGEIFDILSPNAPGRPMDPKVFDGYKVLFALGGQEIEPGYAIALKQYVQAGGTLVVNVRDLGTALEPAFFGVGLNGQTLNGNEVDCSIDGASFDEATFSFEALELTGAESLYTCNGRPLVTKHKVGKGHAILVGAHHMIQDDEIESRQGMLRRAWQKKPILSVVADFFERLTAGLTPFEIRRRTEDKEDLSWLINKKGDGWVVTLFNYSLKREELVSRPLSTAKVLAEYPYKAVPFEIVCREPVEDVLECFEDRDVHWENRDDRAVVSESIRGGEIRVYEFQPRRIELQPRSQHVNLAWNMPVQASSTLKDFSPTAAVDGKRDNNEYWQSDLDAKRHYVFDMPQWLQIDLEQTKEIDHIFVLFHTWPHQSLKTRRHVYKYTVDASVDGENWTTVIDERANEDPAIPEGLERWFDPIQARYVRLNVLRNSAFAGAQVVEIQVMGPRLLPP
;
A
#
# COMPACT_ATOMS: atom_id res chain seq x y z
N MET A 1 -9.01 -21.55 49.37
CA MET A 1 -8.76 -22.70 50.28
C MET A 1 -7.88 -23.68 49.52
N ASP A 2 -6.86 -24.32 50.10
CA ASP A 2 -6.09 -24.06 51.32
C ASP A 2 -4.76 -24.86 51.23
N ARG A 3 -3.67 -24.42 51.92
CA ARG A 3 -2.34 -25.07 52.12
C ARG A 3 -1.56 -25.50 50.85
N ARG A 4 -0.27 -25.13 50.65
CA ARG A 4 0.97 -25.36 51.45
C ARG A 4 1.33 -26.83 51.67
N GLN A 5 2.50 -27.25 51.15
CA GLN A 5 3.60 -28.05 51.77
C GLN A 5 4.44 -28.73 50.66
N THR A 6 5.73 -29.11 50.77
CA THR A 6 6.87 -28.66 51.61
C THR A 6 8.18 -29.34 51.13
N VAL A 7 9.23 -28.54 50.84
CA VAL A 7 10.69 -28.75 51.10
C VAL A 7 11.36 -30.12 50.89
N PHE A 8 12.50 -30.15 50.16
CA PHE A 8 13.84 -30.63 50.61
C PHE A 8 14.92 -29.86 49.77
N ARG A 9 15.83 -29.03 50.32
CA ARG A 9 17.08 -29.29 51.13
C ARG A 9 18.21 -29.95 50.31
N SER A 10 19.48 -29.52 50.32
CA SER A 10 20.22 -28.40 50.98
C SER A 10 21.32 -27.88 50.01
N CYS A 11 22.32 -27.01 50.26
CA CYS A 11 23.01 -26.37 51.40
C CYS A 11 23.32 -24.87 51.04
N ARG A 12 23.74 -23.89 51.87
CA ARG A 12 24.73 -23.72 52.97
C ARG A 12 26.22 -23.63 52.53
N VAL A 13 27.03 -22.65 52.96
CA VAL A 13 26.82 -21.39 53.75
C VAL A 13 28.03 -20.43 53.65
N TRP A 14 27.95 -19.24 54.29
CA TRP A 14 28.96 -18.18 54.62
C TRP A 14 28.68 -16.85 53.86
N LEU A 15 28.34 -15.67 54.44
CA LEU A 15 28.61 -14.94 55.72
C LEU A 15 30.07 -14.41 55.86
N THR A 16 30.39 -13.12 56.14
CA THR A 16 29.55 -11.90 56.35
C THR A 16 30.33 -10.55 56.27
N ALA A 17 29.62 -9.45 55.95
CA ALA A 17 29.63 -8.10 56.58
C ALA A 17 30.68 -6.98 56.29
N CYS A 18 30.23 -5.74 56.62
CA CYS A 18 30.89 -4.42 56.69
C CYS A 18 31.28 -3.74 55.35
N ILE A 19 30.82 -2.53 54.92
CA ILE A 19 30.31 -1.27 55.53
C ILE A 19 31.43 -0.29 55.99
N CYS A 20 31.70 0.81 55.26
CA CYS A 20 31.20 2.19 55.54
C CYS A 20 31.84 3.32 54.67
N CYS A 21 31.04 4.33 54.26
CA CYS A 21 31.40 5.75 53.92
C CYS A 21 32.42 6.08 52.77
N ALA A 22 32.45 7.29 52.17
CA ALA A 22 31.46 8.37 51.92
C ALA A 22 32.06 9.50 51.02
N SER A 23 31.20 10.35 50.42
CA SER A 23 31.51 11.56 49.59
C SER A 23 31.98 11.27 48.15
N VAL A 24 31.39 11.75 47.03
CA VAL A 24 30.72 13.00 46.59
C VAL A 24 31.65 13.98 45.85
N CYS A 25 31.65 13.95 44.50
CA CYS A 25 31.20 15.05 43.63
C CYS A 25 31.42 14.81 42.11
N LEU A 26 30.37 15.07 41.32
CA LEU A 26 30.36 15.67 39.97
C LEU A 26 31.30 15.16 38.85
N GLY A 27 30.70 14.54 37.83
CA GLY A 27 31.29 14.34 36.50
C GLY A 27 30.30 13.69 35.51
N HIS A 28 29.44 14.49 34.86
CA HIS A 28 28.59 14.00 33.77
C HIS A 28 29.38 14.07 32.44
N GLY A 29 29.98 12.95 32.04
CA GLY A 29 30.33 12.70 30.64
C GLY A 29 29.12 12.13 29.89
N PRO A 30 29.14 12.11 28.53
CA PRO A 30 28.17 11.34 27.76
C PRO A 30 28.30 9.85 28.11
N VAL A 31 27.18 9.13 28.14
CA VAL A 31 27.19 7.67 28.35
C VAL A 31 27.80 7.02 27.12
N GLU A 32 28.94 6.36 27.29
CA GLU A 32 29.61 5.60 26.23
C GLU A 32 28.67 4.52 25.69
N ALA A 33 28.60 4.41 24.36
CA ALA A 33 27.92 3.28 23.73
C ALA A 33 28.62 1.98 24.15
N ALA A 34 27.85 0.95 24.48
CA ALA A 34 28.42 -0.35 24.79
C ALA A 34 29.05 -0.93 23.52
N GLU A 35 30.38 -1.00 23.47
CA GLU A 35 31.13 -1.64 22.39
C GLU A 35 30.79 -3.15 22.34
N SER A 36 29.84 -3.52 21.48
CA SER A 36 29.66 -4.90 21.04
C SER A 36 30.69 -5.20 19.96
N ASP A 37 31.46 -6.28 20.12
CA ASP A 37 32.59 -6.65 19.25
C ASP A 37 32.34 -6.41 17.75
N ALA A 38 33.17 -5.56 17.15
CA ALA A 38 33.08 -5.15 15.76
C ALA A 38 33.51 -6.26 14.77
N ASN A 39 32.67 -7.27 14.62
CA ASN A 39 32.55 -8.06 13.40
C ASN A 39 31.23 -7.69 12.74
N GLU A 40 31.25 -6.67 11.88
CA GLU A 40 30.09 -6.29 11.08
C GLU A 40 29.62 -7.50 10.27
N THR A 41 28.48 -8.07 10.65
CA THR A 41 27.79 -9.09 9.84
C THR A 41 27.12 -8.37 8.67
N ARG A 42 27.93 -7.95 7.69
CA ARG A 42 27.50 -7.24 6.48
C ARG A 42 26.34 -7.98 5.86
N LEU A 43 25.22 -7.29 5.64
CA LEU A 43 24.06 -7.88 5.00
C LEU A 43 24.45 -8.33 3.59
N SER A 44 24.05 -9.55 3.22
CA SER A 44 24.57 -10.21 2.03
C SER A 44 24.09 -9.55 0.72
N THR A 45 24.95 -9.62 -0.29
CA THR A 45 24.62 -9.28 -1.68
C THR A 45 24.43 -10.57 -2.49
N ALA A 46 23.52 -10.57 -3.45
CA ALA A 46 23.34 -11.68 -4.38
C ALA A 46 24.26 -11.50 -5.60
N THR A 47 25.01 -12.54 -5.97
CA THR A 47 25.86 -12.54 -7.17
C THR A 47 24.98 -12.62 -8.43
N PRO A 48 25.00 -11.63 -9.33
CA PRO A 48 24.02 -11.53 -10.41
C PRO A 48 24.27 -12.53 -11.56
N LEU A 49 23.21 -13.00 -12.20
CA LEU A 49 23.26 -13.87 -13.40
C LEU A 49 23.68 -13.11 -14.67
N LEU A 50 23.55 -11.79 -14.63
CA LEU A 50 23.77 -10.84 -15.72
C LEU A 50 24.79 -9.78 -15.29
N PRO A 51 25.51 -9.14 -16.23
CA PRO A 51 26.16 -7.87 -15.93
C PRO A 51 25.14 -6.86 -15.37
N PRO A 52 25.48 -6.09 -14.32
CA PRO A 52 24.65 -4.98 -13.87
C PRO A 52 24.32 -3.99 -14.99
N SER A 53 23.23 -3.24 -14.85
CA SER A 53 22.91 -2.13 -15.75
C SER A 53 23.71 -0.88 -15.40
N ASP A 54 24.38 -0.29 -16.39
CA ASP A 54 25.10 0.98 -16.25
C ASP A 54 24.18 2.22 -16.44
N GLU A 55 23.01 2.04 -17.04
CA GLU A 55 22.03 3.10 -17.31
C GLU A 55 20.62 2.65 -16.88
N HIS A 56 19.84 3.53 -16.24
CA HIS A 56 18.51 3.21 -15.71
C HIS A 56 17.37 4.16 -16.19
N PRO A 57 17.24 4.46 -17.50
CA PRO A 57 16.15 5.31 -17.98
C PRO A 57 14.78 4.61 -17.92
N PRO A 58 13.69 5.31 -17.59
CA PRO A 58 12.34 4.85 -17.94
C PRO A 58 12.18 4.84 -19.48
N GLY A 59 11.35 3.95 -20.02
CA GLY A 59 11.03 3.92 -21.45
C GLY A 59 10.02 4.99 -21.87
N GLU A 60 9.62 5.00 -23.15
CA GLU A 60 8.71 6.04 -23.68
C GLU A 60 7.31 6.00 -23.04
N TYR A 61 6.69 4.83 -22.94
CA TYR A 61 5.32 4.65 -22.45
C TYR A 61 5.18 4.63 -20.92
N TRP A 62 6.13 5.25 -20.21
CA TRP A 62 6.24 5.23 -18.76
C TRP A 62 5.60 6.43 -18.06
N THR A 63 5.45 7.53 -18.80
CA THR A 63 4.83 8.77 -18.30
C THR A 63 3.35 8.50 -17.95
N PRO A 64 2.92 8.70 -16.69
CA PRO A 64 1.51 8.63 -16.32
C PRO A 64 0.69 9.74 -16.99
N GLY A 65 -0.59 9.49 -17.22
CA GLY A 65 -1.51 10.55 -17.66
C GLY A 65 -1.85 11.51 -16.52
N ARG A 66 -2.16 12.77 -16.86
CA ARG A 66 -2.62 13.80 -15.91
C ARG A 66 -3.98 14.33 -16.35
N VAL A 67 -4.86 14.60 -15.38
CA VAL A 67 -6.16 15.25 -15.58
C VAL A 67 -6.40 16.22 -14.44
N GLY A 68 -6.84 17.44 -14.78
CA GLY A 68 -6.94 18.52 -13.81
C GLY A 68 -5.59 19.02 -13.31
N ASP A 69 -5.63 19.76 -12.21
CA ASP A 69 -4.53 20.65 -11.82
C ASP A 69 -3.55 20.02 -10.82
N ARG A 70 -3.92 18.93 -10.13
CA ARG A 70 -3.02 18.13 -9.25
C ARG A 70 -2.61 16.80 -9.91
N ASP A 71 -1.44 16.28 -9.54
CA ASP A 71 -0.97 14.96 -9.99
C ASP A 71 -1.51 13.78 -9.18
N PHE A 72 -2.11 14.05 -8.00
CA PHE A 72 -2.80 13.08 -7.17
C PHE A 72 -4.08 13.67 -6.55
N TYR A 73 -5.11 12.83 -6.42
CA TYR A 73 -6.35 13.15 -5.72
C TYR A 73 -6.76 12.00 -4.79
N PHE A 74 -7.03 12.33 -3.53
CA PHE A 74 -7.71 11.44 -2.60
C PHE A 74 -9.21 11.76 -2.61
N ALA A 75 -10.06 10.75 -2.76
CA ALA A 75 -11.47 10.94 -3.10
C ALA A 75 -12.44 10.19 -2.19
N ASP A 76 -13.62 10.78 -2.00
CA ASP A 76 -14.76 10.15 -1.33
C ASP A 76 -15.24 8.88 -2.06
N GLN A 77 -15.96 8.00 -1.37
CA GLN A 77 -16.76 6.93 -2.00
C GLN A 77 -18.03 7.54 -2.64
N GLY A 78 -17.88 8.29 -3.73
CA GLY A 78 -18.97 9.04 -4.36
C GLY A 78 -19.32 10.34 -3.63
N PRO A 79 -20.29 11.14 -4.12
CA PRO A 79 -20.55 12.48 -3.58
C PRO A 79 -21.34 12.51 -2.26
N TYR A 80 -21.64 11.36 -1.63
CA TYR A 80 -22.63 11.29 -0.53
C TYR A 80 -22.28 12.17 0.69
N GLN A 81 -21.00 12.39 0.99
CA GLN A 81 -20.61 13.30 2.07
C GLN A 81 -20.96 14.75 1.74
N ARG A 82 -20.72 15.18 0.50
CA ARG A 82 -21.05 16.53 0.03
C ARG A 82 -22.55 16.76 -0.20
N MET A 83 -23.35 15.70 -0.18
CA MET A 83 -24.82 15.79 -0.16
C MET A 83 -25.41 15.94 1.25
N LYS A 84 -24.60 16.02 2.31
CA LYS A 84 -25.06 16.20 3.69
C LYS A 84 -24.34 17.37 4.37
N ALA A 85 -25.11 18.36 4.84
CA ALA A 85 -24.56 19.49 5.59
C ALA A 85 -23.74 19.02 6.81
N GLU A 86 -24.28 18.07 7.59
CA GLU A 86 -23.62 17.41 8.73
C GLU A 86 -22.23 16.86 8.37
N SER A 87 -22.14 16.01 7.33
CA SER A 87 -20.87 15.44 6.87
C SER A 87 -19.88 16.50 6.40
N THR A 88 -20.34 17.54 5.68
CA THR A 88 -19.45 18.64 5.27
C THR A 88 -18.99 19.52 6.43
N ALA A 89 -19.79 19.64 7.50
CA ALA A 89 -19.41 20.35 8.71
C ALA A 89 -18.33 19.55 9.47
N ALA A 90 -18.54 18.26 9.69
CA ALA A 90 -17.57 17.38 10.34
C ALA A 90 -16.24 17.29 9.57
N LEU A 91 -16.28 17.09 8.25
CA LEU A 91 -15.07 17.08 7.41
C LEU A 91 -14.34 18.44 7.37
N ARG A 92 -15.05 19.55 7.56
CA ARG A 92 -14.44 20.89 7.71
C ARG A 92 -13.81 21.05 9.09
N GLN A 93 -14.51 20.64 10.15
CA GLN A 93 -14.02 20.66 11.53
C GLN A 93 -12.69 19.91 11.69
N VAL A 94 -12.53 18.75 11.05
CA VAL A 94 -11.27 17.98 11.08
C VAL A 94 -10.26 18.35 9.98
N GLY A 95 -10.48 19.43 9.24
CA GLY A 95 -9.54 19.95 8.23
C GLY A 95 -9.34 19.09 6.96
N LEU A 96 -10.30 18.21 6.62
CA LEU A 96 -10.19 17.27 5.49
C LEU A 96 -11.02 17.66 4.25
N LEU A 97 -12.08 18.47 4.40
CA LEU A 97 -13.08 18.73 3.35
C LEU A 97 -12.48 19.19 2.01
N ASP A 98 -11.56 20.15 2.05
CA ASP A 98 -10.97 20.80 0.87
C ASP A 98 -9.68 20.10 0.38
N ARG A 99 -9.24 19.08 1.11
CA ARG A 99 -8.09 18.21 0.77
C ARG A 99 -8.54 16.95 0.01
N MET A 100 -9.80 16.54 0.20
CA MET A 100 -10.43 15.43 -0.51
C MET A 100 -11.37 15.92 -1.62
N ILE A 101 -11.49 15.16 -2.72
CA ILE A 101 -12.45 15.46 -3.80
C ILE A 101 -13.69 14.54 -3.74
N PRO A 102 -14.84 14.92 -4.33
CA PRO A 102 -15.98 14.01 -4.41
C PRO A 102 -15.68 12.85 -5.36
N GLY A 103 -16.25 11.68 -5.07
CA GLY A 103 -15.87 10.43 -5.71
C GLY A 103 -16.52 10.08 -7.06
N HIS A 104 -16.85 8.80 -7.21
CA HIS A 104 -17.59 8.27 -8.36
C HIS A 104 -18.93 8.99 -8.58
N TRP A 105 -19.28 9.22 -9.84
CA TRP A 105 -20.54 9.86 -10.21
C TRP A 105 -21.58 8.82 -10.67
N ASN A 106 -22.45 8.42 -9.74
CA ASN A 106 -23.55 7.46 -9.99
C ASN A 106 -24.80 8.10 -10.62
N TYR A 107 -24.69 9.36 -11.04
CA TYR A 107 -25.79 10.16 -11.55
C TYR A 107 -25.66 10.35 -13.06
N ASP A 108 -26.71 10.84 -13.68
CA ASP A 108 -26.70 11.20 -15.09
C ASP A 108 -25.58 12.22 -15.38
N ILE A 109 -24.63 11.87 -16.26
CA ILE A 109 -23.54 12.77 -16.69
C ILE A 109 -24.09 13.96 -17.48
N ASN A 110 -25.29 13.83 -18.06
CA ASN A 110 -25.90 14.88 -18.87
C ASN A 110 -26.31 16.12 -18.05
N LYS A 111 -26.15 16.07 -16.71
CA LYS A 111 -26.19 17.25 -15.82
C LYS A 111 -25.05 18.24 -16.05
N PHE A 112 -23.94 17.81 -16.67
CA PHE A 112 -22.84 18.70 -17.06
C PHE A 112 -23.08 19.42 -18.40
N ALA A 113 -24.02 18.96 -19.23
CA ALA A 113 -24.37 19.63 -20.49
C ALA A 113 -24.89 21.06 -20.23
N PRO A 114 -24.53 22.07 -21.07
CA PRO A 114 -24.82 23.49 -20.78
C PRO A 114 -26.30 23.85 -20.58
N ASP A 115 -27.23 23.09 -21.16
CA ASP A 115 -28.66 23.32 -21.01
C ASP A 115 -29.15 22.79 -19.66
N THR A 116 -28.96 21.49 -19.41
CA THR A 116 -29.29 20.84 -18.13
C THR A 116 -28.62 21.53 -16.94
N ARG A 117 -27.35 21.93 -17.08
CA ARG A 117 -26.57 22.64 -16.05
C ARG A 117 -27.19 23.98 -15.66
N ARG A 118 -27.78 24.70 -16.62
CA ARG A 118 -28.46 25.99 -16.34
C ARG A 118 -29.69 25.81 -15.47
N GLU A 119 -30.41 24.70 -15.64
CA GLU A 119 -31.63 24.35 -14.91
C GLU A 119 -31.39 23.73 -13.51
N LEU A 120 -30.16 23.33 -13.18
CA LEU A 120 -29.83 22.81 -11.84
C LEU A 120 -30.03 23.88 -10.75
N ALA A 121 -30.38 23.42 -9.55
CA ALA A 121 -30.55 24.26 -8.36
C ALA A 121 -29.98 23.59 -7.09
N GLY A 122 -29.56 24.43 -6.13
CA GLY A 122 -28.96 24.02 -4.85
C GLY A 122 -27.76 23.07 -5.03
N MET A 123 -27.63 22.13 -4.09
CA MET A 123 -26.64 21.04 -4.05
C MET A 123 -26.25 20.44 -5.41
N TRP A 124 -27.20 20.20 -6.32
CA TRP A 124 -26.88 19.62 -7.63
C TRP A 124 -26.11 20.59 -8.53
N LYS A 125 -26.42 21.88 -8.45
CA LYS A 125 -25.66 22.93 -9.13
C LYS A 125 -24.31 23.13 -8.44
N GLU A 126 -24.30 23.30 -7.11
CA GLU A 126 -23.09 23.47 -6.31
C GLU A 126 -22.07 22.35 -6.59
N LEU A 127 -22.51 21.09 -6.65
CA LEU A 127 -21.64 19.95 -6.92
C LEU A 127 -21.11 19.95 -8.37
N VAL A 128 -21.97 20.13 -9.39
CA VAL A 128 -21.56 20.22 -10.81
C VAL A 128 -20.61 21.39 -11.05
N GLU A 129 -20.92 22.56 -10.50
CA GLU A 129 -20.05 23.73 -10.52
C GLU A 129 -18.70 23.44 -9.85
N SER A 130 -18.68 22.76 -8.69
CA SER A 130 -17.44 22.48 -7.96
C SER A 130 -16.45 21.60 -8.76
N TYR A 131 -16.92 20.57 -9.48
CA TYR A 131 -16.07 19.76 -10.36
C TYR A 131 -15.43 20.60 -11.48
N LEU A 132 -16.22 21.47 -12.10
CA LEU A 132 -15.77 22.29 -13.24
C LEU A 132 -14.85 23.44 -12.80
N GLN A 133 -15.17 24.10 -11.69
CA GLN A 133 -14.41 25.24 -11.16
C GLN A 133 -13.05 24.81 -10.56
N ASN A 134 -13.00 23.65 -9.90
CA ASN A 134 -11.77 23.12 -9.32
C ASN A 134 -11.04 22.11 -10.24
N ARG A 135 -11.50 21.97 -11.50
CA ARG A 135 -10.96 21.07 -12.52
C ARG A 135 -10.69 19.64 -12.02
N TRP A 136 -11.62 19.08 -11.24
CA TRP A 136 -11.43 17.74 -10.67
C TRP A 136 -11.71 16.64 -11.70
N PRO A 137 -10.89 15.56 -11.73
CA PRO A 137 -11.19 14.38 -12.53
C PRO A 137 -12.48 13.71 -12.05
N LEU A 138 -13.33 13.33 -13.00
CA LEU A 138 -14.65 12.77 -12.80
C LEU A 138 -14.70 11.39 -13.47
N HIS A 139 -14.88 10.32 -12.70
CA HIS A 139 -15.29 9.01 -13.25
C HIS A 139 -16.76 8.74 -12.92
N THR A 140 -17.46 8.09 -13.84
CA THR A 140 -18.90 7.85 -13.73
C THR A 140 -19.22 6.35 -13.59
N ILE A 141 -20.38 6.05 -13.01
CA ILE A 141 -20.98 4.71 -13.01
C ILE A 141 -22.44 4.88 -13.47
N GLN A 142 -22.63 5.12 -14.77
CA GLN A 142 -23.93 5.41 -15.35
C GLN A 142 -24.78 4.14 -15.55
N TYR A 143 -24.18 2.94 -15.52
CA TYR A 143 -24.87 1.67 -15.76
C TYR A 143 -25.61 1.61 -17.12
N CYS A 144 -25.11 2.31 -18.15
CA CYS A 144 -25.77 2.46 -19.46
C CYS A 144 -26.30 1.14 -20.06
N THR A 145 -25.52 0.07 -19.92
CA THR A 145 -25.84 -1.27 -20.43
C THR A 145 -26.64 -2.12 -19.43
N ALA A 146 -26.36 -2.01 -18.13
CA ALA A 146 -26.93 -2.86 -17.09
C ALA A 146 -28.25 -2.36 -16.48
N LYS A 147 -28.55 -1.07 -16.55
CA LYS A 147 -29.83 -0.45 -16.12
C LYS A 147 -30.60 0.21 -17.28
N GLY A 148 -30.06 0.15 -18.50
CA GLY A 148 -30.66 0.79 -19.68
C GLY A 148 -30.50 2.31 -19.72
N ASN A 149 -29.92 2.92 -18.69
CA ASN A 149 -29.73 4.36 -18.48
C ASN A 149 -29.22 5.12 -19.73
N PRO A 150 -29.49 6.43 -19.84
CA PRO A 150 -28.98 7.27 -20.93
C PRO A 150 -27.46 7.13 -21.13
N ALA A 151 -27.01 7.29 -22.37
CA ALA A 151 -25.60 7.44 -22.66
C ALA A 151 -25.15 8.90 -22.39
N PRO A 152 -23.84 9.15 -22.30
CA PRO A 152 -23.28 10.51 -22.37
C PRO A 152 -23.71 11.20 -23.68
N THR A 153 -24.23 12.41 -23.57
CA THR A 153 -24.47 13.30 -24.72
C THR A 153 -23.18 14.03 -25.09
N GLU A 154 -23.03 14.33 -26.38
CA GLU A 154 -21.87 15.06 -26.93
C GLU A 154 -21.62 16.37 -26.18
N ALA A 155 -22.66 17.16 -25.90
CA ALA A 155 -22.56 18.41 -25.15
C ALA A 155 -22.14 18.24 -23.67
N ALA A 156 -22.38 17.08 -23.05
CA ALA A 156 -21.88 16.78 -21.70
C ALA A 156 -20.40 16.36 -21.74
N VAL A 157 -19.99 15.61 -22.77
CA VAL A 157 -18.61 15.20 -22.99
C VAL A 157 -17.74 16.41 -23.36
N GLU A 158 -18.23 17.31 -24.21
CA GLU A 158 -17.57 18.58 -24.56
C GLU A 158 -17.42 19.49 -23.32
N ALA A 159 -18.46 19.64 -22.51
CA ALA A 159 -18.44 20.47 -21.30
C ALA A 159 -17.51 19.95 -20.19
N LEU A 160 -17.15 18.66 -20.22
CA LEU A 160 -16.20 18.04 -19.28
C LEU A 160 -14.79 17.89 -19.88
N GLY A 161 -14.65 17.69 -21.18
CA GLY A 161 -13.36 17.58 -21.87
C GLY A 161 -12.46 16.47 -21.32
N ASP A 162 -11.27 16.86 -20.86
CA ASP A 162 -10.29 15.98 -20.22
C ASP A 162 -10.75 15.46 -18.85
N LEU A 163 -11.56 16.26 -18.13
CA LEU A 163 -11.96 15.97 -16.75
C LEU A 163 -12.77 14.67 -16.62
N TRP A 164 -13.58 14.30 -17.62
CA TRP A 164 -14.27 13.01 -17.59
C TRP A 164 -13.31 11.86 -17.93
N ILE A 165 -12.82 11.15 -16.92
CA ILE A 165 -11.88 10.04 -17.09
C ILE A 165 -12.57 8.72 -17.51
N GLY A 166 -13.87 8.75 -17.81
CA GLY A 166 -14.65 7.64 -18.39
C GLY A 166 -15.73 7.07 -17.46
N ASP A 167 -16.54 6.15 -18.01
CA ASP A 167 -17.52 5.36 -17.26
C ASP A 167 -17.00 3.96 -16.93
N THR A 168 -17.61 3.33 -15.94
CA THR A 168 -17.39 1.94 -15.59
C THR A 168 -18.65 1.30 -15.01
N MET A 169 -18.63 -0.03 -14.90
CA MET A 169 -19.47 -0.78 -13.98
C MET A 169 -18.56 -1.71 -13.16
N PRO A 170 -18.15 -1.35 -11.93
CA PRO A 170 -17.25 -2.16 -11.11
C PRO A 170 -17.92 -3.40 -10.49
N GLU A 171 -19.15 -3.74 -10.88
CA GLU A 171 -19.92 -4.90 -10.43
C GLU A 171 -19.94 -6.08 -11.43
N ALA A 172 -20.54 -7.19 -10.98
CA ALA A 172 -20.37 -8.52 -11.54
C ALA A 172 -20.68 -8.78 -13.03
N PRO A 173 -21.48 -8.00 -13.79
CA PRO A 173 -21.75 -8.32 -15.19
C PRO A 173 -20.50 -8.44 -16.07
N ILE A 174 -19.60 -7.45 -16.05
CA ILE A 174 -18.52 -7.32 -17.04
C ILE A 174 -17.24 -8.11 -16.69
N TYR A 175 -17.06 -8.50 -15.42
CA TYR A 175 -15.91 -9.31 -14.99
C TYR A 175 -16.19 -10.81 -14.87
N ARG A 176 -17.31 -11.30 -15.43
CA ARG A 176 -17.71 -12.72 -15.34
C ARG A 176 -18.31 -13.24 -16.64
N LEU A 177 -18.02 -14.51 -16.94
CA LEU A 177 -18.66 -15.26 -18.02
C LEU A 177 -19.95 -15.96 -17.58
N GLU A 178 -20.23 -16.08 -16.26
CA GLU A 178 -21.49 -16.67 -15.77
C GLU A 178 -22.75 -15.95 -16.32
N PRO A 179 -22.82 -14.60 -16.41
CA PRO A 179 -23.90 -13.89 -17.10
C PRO A 179 -24.11 -14.34 -18.55
N VAL A 180 -23.03 -14.48 -19.31
CA VAL A 180 -23.07 -14.81 -20.74
C VAL A 180 -23.54 -16.25 -20.94
N PHE A 181 -22.89 -17.24 -20.30
CA PHE A 181 -23.27 -18.64 -20.43
C PHE A 181 -24.65 -18.96 -19.86
N HIS A 182 -25.07 -18.28 -18.78
CA HIS A 182 -26.43 -18.41 -18.29
C HIS A 182 -27.45 -17.90 -19.31
N TYR A 183 -27.21 -16.72 -19.91
CA TYR A 183 -28.11 -16.19 -20.94
C TYR A 183 -28.19 -17.12 -22.17
N ILE A 184 -27.06 -17.62 -22.67
CA ILE A 184 -27.00 -18.59 -23.77
C ILE A 184 -27.89 -19.82 -23.47
N LYS A 185 -27.88 -20.30 -22.22
CA LYS A 185 -28.62 -21.49 -21.79
C LYS A 185 -30.10 -21.25 -21.46
N THR A 186 -30.50 -20.04 -21.04
CA THR A 186 -31.84 -19.81 -20.46
C THR A 186 -32.62 -18.65 -21.06
N GLY A 187 -31.98 -17.77 -21.83
CA GLY A 187 -32.55 -16.50 -22.31
C GLY A 187 -32.83 -15.46 -21.21
N LYS A 188 -32.29 -15.65 -19.99
CA LYS A 188 -32.58 -14.82 -18.80
C LYS A 188 -31.33 -14.21 -18.18
N LYS A 189 -31.52 -13.23 -17.28
CA LYS A 189 -30.45 -12.67 -16.46
C LYS A 189 -29.90 -13.72 -15.48
N TRP A 190 -28.58 -13.82 -15.37
CA TRP A 190 -27.94 -14.58 -14.29
C TRP A 190 -28.18 -13.93 -12.92
N GLN A 191 -28.40 -14.76 -11.90
CA GLN A 191 -28.51 -14.32 -10.51
C GLN A 191 -27.25 -14.69 -9.73
N GLY A 192 -26.65 -13.70 -9.08
CA GLY A 192 -25.39 -13.82 -8.34
C GLY A 192 -25.03 -12.52 -7.63
N SER A 193 -23.83 -12.47 -7.02
CA SER A 193 -23.40 -11.28 -6.26
C SER A 193 -23.40 -10.01 -7.11
N SER A 194 -23.86 -8.90 -6.51
CA SER A 194 -24.03 -7.57 -7.12
C SER A 194 -24.99 -7.46 -8.32
N MET A 195 -25.62 -8.56 -8.78
CA MET A 195 -26.64 -8.54 -9.84
C MET A 195 -27.97 -7.86 -9.42
N GLY A 196 -28.10 -7.46 -8.15
CA GLY A 196 -29.23 -6.67 -7.64
C GLY A 196 -29.27 -5.23 -8.17
N TYR A 197 -28.15 -4.70 -8.68
CA TYR A 197 -28.07 -3.38 -9.33
C TYR A 197 -28.25 -3.45 -10.85
N VAL A 198 -28.77 -4.56 -11.39
CA VAL A 198 -28.91 -4.82 -12.83
C VAL A 198 -30.38 -5.01 -13.16
N ASP A 199 -30.89 -4.27 -14.13
CA ASP A 199 -32.22 -4.47 -14.69
C ASP A 199 -32.26 -5.70 -15.62
N ASP A 200 -33.28 -6.54 -15.46
CA ASP A 200 -33.49 -7.74 -16.26
C ASP A 200 -33.79 -7.41 -17.72
N ALA A 201 -34.65 -6.42 -17.98
CA ALA A 201 -35.04 -6.08 -19.36
C ALA A 201 -33.87 -5.52 -20.16
N SER A 202 -33.09 -4.62 -19.56
CA SER A 202 -31.93 -3.96 -20.16
C SER A 202 -30.81 -4.95 -20.48
N LEU A 203 -30.43 -5.81 -19.53
CA LEU A 203 -29.33 -6.77 -19.78
C LEU A 203 -29.77 -7.91 -20.71
N VAL A 204 -31.03 -8.34 -20.68
CA VAL A 204 -31.59 -9.28 -21.67
C VAL A 204 -31.62 -8.65 -23.08
N ALA A 205 -32.02 -7.39 -23.21
CA ALA A 205 -31.97 -6.67 -24.48
C ALA A 205 -30.53 -6.51 -25.00
N PHE A 206 -29.58 -6.12 -24.14
CA PHE A 206 -28.16 -6.10 -24.50
C PHE A 206 -27.69 -7.45 -25.06
N PHE A 207 -27.96 -8.56 -24.36
CA PHE A 207 -27.53 -9.87 -24.85
C PHE A 207 -28.21 -10.20 -26.19
N ARG A 208 -29.54 -10.07 -26.28
CA ARG A 208 -30.33 -10.38 -27.48
C ARG A 208 -29.93 -9.55 -28.70
N ASP A 209 -29.74 -8.25 -28.53
CA ASP A 209 -29.67 -7.27 -29.64
C ASP A 209 -28.25 -6.82 -29.97
N ARG A 210 -27.27 -7.06 -29.08
CA ARG A 210 -25.85 -6.70 -29.27
C ARG A 210 -24.94 -7.92 -29.25
N LEU A 211 -24.89 -8.65 -28.12
CA LEU A 211 -23.90 -9.70 -27.96
C LEU A 211 -24.19 -10.93 -28.83
N MET A 212 -25.41 -11.47 -28.80
CA MET A 212 -25.74 -12.69 -29.56
C MET A 212 -25.48 -12.52 -31.08
N PRO A 213 -25.89 -11.42 -31.75
CA PRO A 213 -25.55 -11.19 -33.17
C PRO A 213 -24.05 -11.03 -33.44
N ARG A 214 -23.26 -10.56 -32.46
CA ARG A 214 -21.79 -10.50 -32.56
C ARG A 214 -21.20 -11.92 -32.50
N LEU A 215 -21.68 -12.75 -31.57
CA LEU A 215 -21.26 -14.15 -31.43
C LEU A 215 -21.68 -15.02 -32.63
N ASP A 216 -22.87 -14.80 -33.19
CA ASP A 216 -23.33 -15.48 -34.42
C ASP A 216 -22.36 -15.32 -35.60
N ARG A 217 -21.67 -14.18 -35.69
CA ARG A 217 -20.71 -13.90 -36.76
C ARG A 217 -19.30 -14.41 -36.46
N GLU A 218 -18.87 -14.37 -35.20
CA GLU A 218 -17.45 -14.50 -34.83
C GLU A 218 -17.11 -15.68 -33.91
N LEU A 219 -18.10 -16.33 -33.31
CA LEU A 219 -18.02 -17.55 -32.49
C LEU A 219 -19.29 -18.43 -32.72
N PRO A 220 -19.67 -18.79 -33.97
CA PRO A 220 -21.00 -19.32 -34.30
C PRO A 220 -21.40 -20.62 -33.59
N PHE A 221 -20.42 -21.40 -33.14
CA PHE A 221 -20.61 -22.62 -32.34
C PHE A 221 -21.09 -22.35 -30.91
N TYR A 222 -21.21 -21.10 -30.45
CA TYR A 222 -21.48 -20.78 -29.04
C TYR A 222 -22.79 -21.35 -28.46
N ARG A 223 -23.73 -21.77 -29.32
CA ARG A 223 -25.00 -22.42 -28.93
C ARG A 223 -24.93 -23.95 -28.88
N ASP A 224 -23.84 -24.54 -29.36
CA ASP A 224 -23.61 -25.99 -29.27
C ASP A 224 -23.32 -26.37 -27.80
N PRO A 225 -24.15 -27.21 -27.17
CA PRO A 225 -23.95 -27.62 -25.77
C PRO A 225 -22.74 -28.55 -25.58
N ASP A 226 -22.25 -29.18 -26.65
CA ASP A 226 -21.17 -30.16 -26.62
C ASP A 226 -19.81 -29.55 -27.03
N HIS A 227 -19.77 -28.30 -27.53
CA HIS A 227 -18.52 -27.61 -27.92
C HIS A 227 -17.56 -27.41 -26.75
N GLN A 228 -16.33 -27.92 -26.90
CA GLN A 228 -15.27 -27.79 -25.91
C GLN A 228 -14.47 -26.51 -26.13
N TRP A 229 -14.81 -25.47 -25.37
CA TRP A 229 -14.22 -24.14 -25.45
C TRP A 229 -12.70 -24.13 -25.19
N THR A 230 -11.94 -23.65 -26.16
CA THR A 230 -10.48 -23.45 -26.04
C THR A 230 -10.13 -22.12 -25.36
N ARG A 231 -8.90 -21.98 -24.86
CA ARG A 231 -8.39 -20.72 -24.25
C ARG A 231 -8.50 -19.52 -25.20
N ARG A 232 -8.14 -19.68 -26.48
CA ARG A 232 -8.21 -18.64 -27.53
C ARG A 232 -9.66 -18.23 -27.85
N GLU A 233 -10.61 -19.17 -27.83
CA GLU A 233 -12.04 -18.87 -28.00
C GLU A 233 -12.65 -18.17 -26.78
N LEU A 234 -12.28 -18.60 -25.57
CA LEU A 234 -12.70 -17.96 -24.32
C LEU A 234 -12.17 -16.52 -24.23
N ARG A 235 -10.89 -16.29 -24.55
CA ARG A 235 -10.31 -14.94 -24.65
C ARG A 235 -11.06 -14.09 -25.66
N LYS A 236 -11.33 -14.60 -26.87
CA LYS A 236 -12.13 -13.88 -27.87
C LYS A 236 -13.55 -13.57 -27.38
N LEU A 237 -14.21 -14.48 -26.66
CA LEU A 237 -15.51 -14.24 -26.03
C LEU A 237 -15.42 -13.13 -24.98
N CYS A 238 -14.35 -13.11 -24.18
CA CYS A 238 -14.10 -12.05 -23.20
C CYS A 238 -13.95 -10.68 -23.88
N ASP A 239 -13.12 -10.59 -24.92
CA ASP A 239 -12.85 -9.34 -25.66
C ASP A 239 -14.15 -8.79 -26.28
N LEU A 240 -14.88 -9.64 -27.01
CA LEU A 240 -16.15 -9.27 -27.66
C LEU A 240 -17.23 -8.83 -26.67
N TYR A 241 -17.32 -9.49 -25.52
CA TYR A 241 -18.28 -9.12 -24.48
C TYR A 241 -17.94 -7.77 -23.85
N CYS A 242 -16.67 -7.55 -23.48
CA CYS A 242 -16.22 -6.28 -22.91
C CYS A 242 -16.39 -5.11 -23.90
N GLU A 243 -16.09 -5.33 -25.18
CA GLU A 243 -16.26 -4.34 -26.26
C GLU A 243 -17.73 -3.92 -26.42
N GLU A 244 -18.64 -4.87 -26.64
CA GLU A 244 -20.07 -4.56 -26.80
C GLU A 244 -20.68 -3.96 -25.53
N PHE A 245 -20.28 -4.41 -24.34
CA PHE A 245 -20.81 -3.90 -23.07
C PHE A 245 -20.46 -2.43 -22.85
N LEU A 246 -19.24 -2.01 -23.22
CA LEU A 246 -18.77 -0.62 -23.10
C LEU A 246 -19.11 0.25 -24.31
N ALA A 247 -19.50 -0.33 -25.46
CA ALA A 247 -19.78 0.41 -26.69
C ALA A 247 -20.86 1.51 -26.55
N LYS A 248 -21.82 1.37 -25.63
CA LYS A 248 -22.84 2.42 -25.35
C LYS A 248 -22.28 3.63 -24.61
N VAL A 249 -21.11 3.53 -23.98
CA VAL A 249 -20.45 4.63 -23.26
C VAL A 249 -19.53 5.43 -24.18
N GLY A 250 -18.82 4.77 -25.09
CA GLY A 250 -17.80 5.39 -25.94
C GLY A 250 -16.45 5.68 -25.26
N LYS A 251 -16.41 5.93 -23.94
CA LYS A 251 -15.19 6.13 -23.13
C LYS A 251 -15.22 5.27 -21.85
N GLY A 252 -14.82 4.01 -21.97
CA GLY A 252 -14.76 3.06 -20.84
C GLY A 252 -13.43 3.12 -20.08
N ILE A 253 -13.44 2.71 -18.81
CA ILE A 253 -12.23 2.54 -17.97
C ILE A 253 -11.76 1.09 -18.01
N ALA A 254 -10.45 0.86 -18.20
CA ALA A 254 -9.85 -0.48 -18.19
C ALA A 254 -9.56 -0.96 -16.76
N TRP A 255 -10.50 -1.67 -16.15
CA TRP A 255 -10.33 -2.25 -14.81
C TRP A 255 -9.61 -3.59 -14.85
N GLY A 256 -8.49 -3.74 -14.14
CA GLY A 256 -7.71 -4.99 -14.08
C GLY A 256 -8.50 -6.22 -13.60
N MET A 257 -9.61 -6.03 -12.87
CA MET A 257 -10.51 -7.13 -12.49
C MET A 257 -11.45 -7.59 -13.62
N PHE A 258 -11.65 -6.81 -14.68
CA PHE A 258 -12.47 -7.19 -15.83
C PHE A 258 -11.88 -8.37 -16.59
N MET A 259 -12.71 -9.03 -17.41
CA MET A 259 -12.29 -10.24 -18.14
C MET A 259 -11.16 -9.98 -19.14
N SER A 260 -11.20 -8.84 -19.85
CA SER A 260 -10.20 -8.44 -20.84
C SER A 260 -9.70 -7.00 -20.64
N PRO A 261 -8.97 -6.70 -19.54
CA PRO A 261 -8.51 -5.34 -19.27
C PRO A 261 -7.51 -4.84 -20.31
N TYR A 262 -6.74 -5.78 -20.87
CA TYR A 262 -5.69 -5.55 -21.87
C TYR A 262 -6.30 -5.08 -23.20
N HIS A 263 -7.35 -5.77 -23.67
CA HIS A 263 -8.20 -5.31 -24.79
C HIS A 263 -8.77 -3.92 -24.53
N ILE A 264 -9.41 -3.70 -23.38
CA ILE A 264 -10.09 -2.43 -23.07
C ILE A 264 -9.09 -1.26 -23.01
N ALA A 265 -7.91 -1.45 -22.41
CA ALA A 265 -6.85 -0.44 -22.36
C ALA A 265 -6.32 -0.06 -23.76
N SER A 266 -6.33 -1.02 -24.70
CA SER A 266 -5.94 -0.81 -26.11
C SER A 266 -7.01 -0.14 -26.98
N LEU A 267 -8.24 0.07 -26.48
CA LEU A 267 -9.28 0.76 -27.25
C LEU A 267 -8.95 2.26 -27.36
N PRO A 268 -9.12 2.92 -28.53
CA PRO A 268 -8.62 4.28 -28.78
C PRO A 268 -9.07 5.35 -27.77
N ASN A 269 -10.28 5.22 -27.24
CA ASN A 269 -10.86 6.19 -26.32
C ASN A 269 -10.54 5.91 -24.84
N THR A 270 -9.91 4.79 -24.51
CA THR A 270 -9.61 4.41 -23.11
C THR A 270 -8.38 5.17 -22.61
N THR A 271 -8.64 6.29 -21.93
CA THR A 271 -7.61 7.15 -21.30
C THR A 271 -7.17 6.66 -19.92
N THR A 272 -7.81 5.64 -19.36
CA THR A 272 -7.81 5.39 -17.92
C THR A 272 -7.70 3.90 -17.61
N VAL A 273 -6.73 3.54 -16.77
CA VAL A 273 -6.55 2.19 -16.23
C VAL A 273 -6.89 2.23 -14.74
N ALA A 274 -7.61 1.22 -14.26
CA ALA A 274 -8.05 1.14 -12.88
C ALA A 274 -7.80 -0.23 -12.25
N GLU A 275 -7.56 -0.26 -10.94
CA GLU A 275 -7.43 -1.50 -10.17
C GLU A 275 -8.32 -1.54 -8.94
N LYS A 276 -8.83 -2.74 -8.60
CA LYS A 276 -9.53 -2.97 -7.33
C LYS A 276 -8.54 -3.26 -6.19
N GLY A 277 -7.63 -2.32 -5.97
CA GLY A 277 -6.56 -2.34 -4.97
C GLY A 277 -5.28 -1.66 -5.44
N ALA A 278 -4.29 -1.57 -4.54
CA ALA A 278 -3.00 -0.89 -4.75
C ALA A 278 -1.80 -1.70 -4.22
N ASP A 279 -2.01 -2.95 -3.81
CA ASP A 279 -0.95 -3.92 -3.49
C ASP A 279 -0.05 -4.24 -4.70
N ALA A 280 1.10 -4.87 -4.44
CA ALA A 280 2.19 -5.02 -5.41
C ALA A 280 1.77 -5.69 -6.73
N PHE A 281 0.94 -6.75 -6.67
CA PHE A 281 0.47 -7.46 -7.86
C PHE A 281 -0.43 -6.58 -8.74
N ARG A 282 -1.41 -5.90 -8.12
CA ARG A 282 -2.32 -5.00 -8.84
C ARG A 282 -1.57 -3.80 -9.42
N ASN A 283 -0.60 -3.26 -8.68
CA ASN A 283 0.28 -2.18 -9.14
C ASN A 283 1.09 -2.61 -10.38
N ALA A 284 1.82 -3.74 -10.31
CA ALA A 284 2.57 -4.31 -11.43
C ALA A 284 1.70 -4.54 -12.69
N ARG A 285 0.46 -5.00 -12.48
CA ARG A 285 -0.52 -5.20 -13.54
C ARG A 285 -1.08 -3.90 -14.11
N ALA A 286 -1.33 -2.88 -13.29
CA ALA A 286 -1.75 -1.56 -13.76
C ALA A 286 -0.67 -0.88 -14.61
N ARG A 287 0.59 -0.89 -14.16
CA ARG A 287 1.68 -0.22 -14.90
C ARG A 287 1.97 -0.88 -16.25
N GLY A 288 1.97 -2.21 -16.31
CA GLY A 288 2.08 -2.93 -17.58
C GLY A 288 0.85 -2.78 -18.49
N LEU A 289 -0.36 -2.71 -17.92
CA LEU A 289 -1.58 -2.32 -18.64
C LEU A 289 -1.44 -0.96 -19.33
N MET A 290 -0.80 0.00 -18.67
CA MET A 290 -0.56 1.34 -19.20
C MET A 290 0.56 1.37 -20.25
N ARG A 291 1.73 0.77 -20.00
CA ARG A 291 2.87 0.75 -20.95
C ARG A 291 2.49 0.19 -22.31
N GLN A 292 1.90 -1.01 -22.32
CA GLN A 292 1.55 -1.67 -23.58
C GLN A 292 0.47 -0.94 -24.40
N SER A 293 -0.28 -0.03 -23.78
CA SER A 293 -1.40 0.68 -24.40
C SER A 293 -1.06 2.14 -24.76
N GLY A 294 0.24 2.42 -24.93
CA GLY A 294 0.80 3.71 -25.37
C GLY A 294 1.19 4.66 -24.24
N GLY A 295 1.18 4.21 -22.98
CA GLY A 295 1.44 5.06 -21.82
C GLY A 295 0.38 6.15 -21.67
N ASN A 296 0.72 7.23 -20.96
CA ASN A 296 -0.11 8.44 -20.79
C ASN A 296 -1.57 8.14 -20.35
N LYS A 297 -1.76 7.05 -19.59
CA LYS A 297 -3.06 6.68 -19.01
C LYS A 297 -3.17 7.27 -17.61
N PHE A 298 -4.34 7.77 -17.26
CA PHE A 298 -4.67 8.16 -15.89
C PHE A 298 -4.85 6.88 -15.04
N TYR A 299 -4.08 6.74 -13.96
CA TYR A 299 -4.11 5.57 -13.09
C TYR A 299 -5.04 5.79 -11.88
N PHE A 300 -6.06 4.95 -11.77
CA PHE A 300 -7.06 4.98 -10.71
C PHE A 300 -6.96 3.73 -9.80
N THR A 301 -7.01 3.94 -8.48
CA THR A 301 -7.17 2.86 -7.50
C THR A 301 -8.48 3.01 -6.73
N TRP A 302 -9.28 1.95 -6.69
CA TRP A 302 -10.44 1.81 -5.80
C TRP A 302 -10.20 0.59 -4.93
N ARG A 303 -10.38 0.67 -3.61
CA ARG A 303 -10.34 -0.56 -2.79
C ARG A 303 -11.47 -0.64 -1.79
N GLY A 304 -11.99 -1.85 -1.68
CA GLY A 304 -13.27 -2.16 -1.05
C GLY A 304 -13.27 -2.15 0.47
N HIS A 305 -14.47 -2.37 1.02
CA HIS A 305 -14.86 -2.40 2.43
C HIS A 305 -13.90 -3.13 3.39
N GLU A 306 -13.28 -4.21 2.94
CA GLU A 306 -12.82 -5.29 3.81
C GLU A 306 -11.57 -5.04 4.71
N PRO A 307 -10.68 -4.03 4.50
CA PRO A 307 -9.54 -3.81 5.39
C PRO A 307 -9.84 -2.81 6.51
N THR A 308 -10.68 -1.81 6.23
CA THR A 308 -10.94 -0.61 7.03
C THR A 308 -12.19 -0.72 7.88
N GLU A 309 -13.17 -1.58 7.53
CA GLU A 309 -14.38 -1.81 8.34
C GLU A 309 -14.09 -2.21 9.81
N ARG A 310 -12.90 -2.74 10.13
CA ARG A 310 -12.45 -2.98 11.51
C ARG A 310 -12.34 -1.70 12.35
N TYR A 311 -11.95 -0.61 11.70
CA TYR A 311 -11.70 0.71 12.28
C TYR A 311 -12.77 1.74 11.86
N GLY A 312 -13.86 1.28 11.23
CA GLY A 312 -14.98 2.10 10.78
C GLY A 312 -16.25 1.81 11.59
N TYR A 313 -17.02 2.85 11.89
CA TYR A 313 -18.13 2.78 12.86
C TYR A 313 -19.49 2.32 12.27
N PHE A 314 -19.48 1.51 11.22
CA PHE A 314 -20.72 1.00 10.61
C PHE A 314 -21.37 -0.08 11.49
N ASP A 315 -22.46 0.26 12.19
CA ASP A 315 -23.25 -0.68 13.01
C ASP A 315 -23.89 -1.83 12.23
N ARG A 316 -23.86 -1.75 10.90
CA ARG A 316 -24.08 -2.88 9.99
C ARG A 316 -23.05 -2.83 8.87
N GLY A 317 -21.85 -3.38 9.12
CA GLY A 317 -20.93 -3.75 8.04
C GLY A 317 -21.60 -4.77 7.13
N TRP A 318 -21.34 -4.71 5.81
CA TRP A 318 -22.12 -5.47 4.82
C TRP A 318 -21.89 -6.99 4.87
N TYR A 319 -20.88 -7.44 5.62
CA TYR A 319 -20.40 -8.83 5.61
C TYR A 319 -20.25 -9.52 6.98
N SER A 320 -20.41 -8.85 8.12
CA SER A 320 -20.13 -9.48 9.43
C SER A 320 -20.97 -9.01 10.62
N ILE A 321 -21.31 -9.96 11.50
CA ILE A 321 -21.90 -9.76 12.84
C ILE A 321 -20.81 -9.89 13.94
N LYS A 322 -19.54 -9.99 13.55
CA LYS A 322 -18.34 -10.09 14.42
C LYS A 322 -17.26 -9.13 13.91
N ARG A 323 -17.08 -7.96 14.55
CA ARG A 323 -16.00 -7.01 14.22
C ARG A 323 -14.61 -7.50 14.65
N GLU A 324 -14.53 -8.36 15.68
CA GLU A 324 -13.27 -8.72 16.35
C GLU A 324 -12.28 -9.55 15.50
N GLU A 325 -12.78 -10.26 14.49
CA GLU A 325 -12.03 -11.25 13.69
C GLU A 325 -11.73 -10.78 12.24
N TRP A 326 -12.14 -9.56 11.85
CA TRP A 326 -12.08 -9.07 10.46
C TRP A 326 -11.31 -7.75 10.30
N GLY A 327 -10.81 -7.51 9.10
CA GLY A 327 -10.03 -6.31 8.72
C GLY A 327 -8.59 -6.30 9.23
N TYR A 328 -7.84 -5.28 8.81
CA TYR A 328 -6.38 -5.36 8.78
C TYR A 328 -5.68 -4.98 10.08
N PRO A 329 -4.45 -5.46 10.32
CA PRO A 329 -3.59 -4.96 11.39
C PRO A 329 -3.05 -3.57 11.03
N LEU A 330 -2.99 -2.66 12.01
CA LEU A 330 -2.73 -1.23 11.77
C LEU A 330 -1.51 -0.92 10.88
N PRO A 331 -0.35 -1.61 10.98
CA PRO A 331 0.77 -1.43 10.04
C PRO A 331 0.40 -1.57 8.56
N HIS A 332 -0.46 -2.53 8.21
CA HIS A 332 -0.92 -2.71 6.83
C HIS A 332 -1.87 -1.59 6.39
N VAL A 333 -2.54 -0.92 7.34
CA VAL A 333 -3.45 0.20 7.06
C VAL A 333 -2.68 1.48 6.71
N TRP A 334 -1.54 1.73 7.36
CA TRP A 334 -0.60 2.79 6.96
C TRP A 334 -0.18 2.61 5.50
N TYR A 335 0.38 1.45 5.16
CA TYR A 335 0.78 1.15 3.78
C TYR A 335 -0.40 1.25 2.82
N TYR A 336 -1.56 0.70 3.18
CA TYR A 336 -2.76 0.75 2.35
C TYR A 336 -3.23 2.17 1.98
N ILE A 337 -3.07 3.15 2.87
CA ILE A 337 -3.48 4.55 2.63
C ILE A 337 -2.39 5.34 1.90
N PHE A 338 -1.11 5.16 2.26
CA PHE A 338 0.01 5.87 1.63
C PHE A 338 0.38 5.35 0.23
N ARG A 339 0.27 4.05 0.01
CA ARG A 339 0.78 3.37 -1.18
C ARG A 339 0.19 3.85 -2.51
N PRO A 340 -1.13 4.12 -2.66
CA PRO A 340 -1.69 4.69 -3.89
C PRO A 340 -0.97 5.94 -4.36
N TYR A 341 -0.56 6.81 -3.44
CA TYR A 341 0.27 7.97 -3.76
C TYR A 341 1.63 7.50 -4.30
N LEU A 342 2.41 6.82 -3.46
CA LEU A 342 3.79 6.41 -3.69
C LEU A 342 4.00 5.58 -4.98
N VAL A 343 3.02 4.76 -5.36
CA VAL A 343 3.07 3.92 -6.58
C VAL A 343 2.71 4.65 -7.87
N GLY A 344 2.50 5.97 -7.83
CA GLY A 344 2.20 6.77 -9.02
C GLY A 344 0.75 6.71 -9.50
N ALA A 345 -0.22 6.32 -8.65
CA ALA A 345 -1.62 6.52 -9.01
C ALA A 345 -1.94 8.03 -9.07
N ASN A 346 -2.88 8.43 -9.93
CA ASN A 346 -3.38 9.79 -9.99
C ASN A 346 -4.61 9.99 -9.11
N TYR A 347 -5.33 8.93 -8.79
CA TYR A 347 -6.61 8.99 -8.08
C TYR A 347 -6.74 7.78 -7.16
N SER A 348 -7.13 8.00 -5.91
CA SER A 348 -7.46 6.93 -4.97
C SER A 348 -8.81 7.13 -4.29
N VAL A 349 -9.65 6.09 -4.29
CA VAL A 349 -10.87 6.00 -3.48
C VAL A 349 -10.82 4.76 -2.59
N ILE A 350 -11.27 4.92 -1.34
CA ILE A 350 -11.42 3.81 -0.41
C ILE A 350 -12.89 3.73 0.04
N GLU A 351 -13.46 2.54 -0.11
CA GLU A 351 -14.86 2.26 0.18
C GLU A 351 -15.14 2.30 1.69
N GLY A 352 -16.24 2.94 2.10
CA GLY A 352 -16.62 3.19 3.50
C GLY A 352 -15.75 4.20 4.26
N MET A 353 -14.55 4.53 3.79
CA MET A 353 -13.54 5.27 4.56
C MET A 353 -13.90 6.72 4.93
N PRO A 354 -14.51 7.58 4.08
CA PRO A 354 -14.72 8.98 4.42
C PRO A 354 -15.57 9.20 5.67
N GLY A 355 -16.63 8.39 5.86
CA GLY A 355 -17.46 8.40 7.08
C GLY A 355 -16.84 7.65 8.26
N SER A 356 -15.58 7.24 8.12
CA SER A 356 -14.74 6.63 9.15
C SER A 356 -13.46 7.42 9.41
N LEU A 357 -13.26 8.60 8.79
CA LEU A 357 -12.09 9.47 9.03
C LEU A 357 -12.26 10.36 10.27
N TYR A 358 -13.49 10.60 10.66
CA TYR A 358 -13.82 11.43 11.80
C TYR A 358 -14.83 10.70 12.69
N GLN A 359 -14.88 11.07 13.97
CA GLN A 359 -15.79 10.51 14.95
C GLN A 359 -16.16 11.56 15.98
N ASP A 360 -17.43 11.61 16.37
CA ASP A 360 -17.85 12.19 17.65
C ASP A 360 -17.49 11.17 18.76
N ILE A 361 -16.37 11.42 19.44
CA ILE A 361 -15.76 10.46 20.38
C ILE A 361 -16.50 10.49 21.73
N GLU A 362 -16.79 11.70 22.22
CA GLU A 362 -17.36 11.95 23.55
C GLU A 362 -18.91 11.98 23.53
N GLY A 363 -19.53 12.12 22.35
CA GLY A 363 -20.99 12.14 22.16
C GLY A 363 -21.63 13.53 22.31
N ASP A 364 -20.87 14.60 22.13
CA ASP A 364 -21.30 15.99 22.32
C ASP A 364 -21.61 16.74 21.01
N GLY A 365 -21.35 16.10 19.86
CA GLY A 365 -21.52 16.66 18.51
C GLY A 365 -20.26 17.27 17.91
N GLN A 366 -19.14 17.34 18.64
CA GLN A 366 -17.84 17.73 18.08
C GLN A 366 -17.16 16.54 17.43
N HIS A 367 -16.62 16.72 16.22
CA HIS A 367 -15.98 15.64 15.48
C HIS A 367 -14.45 15.79 15.53
N GLU A 368 -13.80 14.74 16.00
CA GLU A 368 -12.35 14.58 16.02
C GLU A 368 -11.90 13.62 14.90
N LEU A 369 -10.59 13.53 14.65
CA LEU A 369 -10.06 12.52 13.73
C LEU A 369 -10.12 11.14 14.36
N SER A 370 -10.56 10.15 13.59
CA SER A 370 -10.40 8.74 13.97
C SER A 370 -8.95 8.28 13.76
N THR A 371 -8.62 7.06 14.18
CA THR A 371 -7.34 6.42 13.83
C THR A 371 -7.10 6.36 12.30
N LEU A 372 -8.16 6.21 11.48
CA LEU A 372 -8.04 6.30 10.02
C LEU A 372 -7.90 7.75 9.55
N GLY A 373 -8.53 8.69 10.25
CA GLY A 373 -8.38 10.13 10.05
C GLY A 373 -6.95 10.61 10.19
N HIS A 374 -6.26 10.24 11.27
CA HIS A 374 -4.85 10.61 11.47
C HIS A 374 -3.93 10.04 10.39
N ILE A 375 -4.14 8.80 9.94
CA ILE A 375 -3.35 8.21 8.84
C ILE A 375 -3.66 8.91 7.50
N ALA A 376 -4.93 9.25 7.23
CA ALA A 376 -5.31 10.01 6.05
C ALA A 376 -4.73 11.43 6.06
N ARG A 377 -4.78 12.13 7.20
CA ARG A 377 -4.14 13.45 7.42
C ARG A 377 -2.64 13.35 7.14
N ALA A 378 -1.94 12.42 7.76
CA ALA A 378 -0.49 12.22 7.55
C ALA A 378 -0.12 11.88 6.09
N MET A 379 -0.96 11.14 5.36
CA MET A 379 -0.74 10.84 3.94
C MET A 379 -0.93 12.09 3.06
N LEU A 380 -1.96 12.90 3.33
CA LEU A 380 -2.19 14.16 2.64
C LEU A 380 -1.09 15.17 2.98
N ASP A 381 -0.66 15.26 4.25
CA ASP A 381 0.45 16.12 4.69
C ASP A 381 1.79 15.73 4.05
N TYR A 382 1.98 14.46 3.72
CA TYR A 382 3.13 13.99 2.94
C TYR A 382 3.00 14.33 1.46
N ALA A 383 1.83 14.08 0.85
CA ALA A 383 1.58 14.35 -0.57
C ALA A 383 1.60 15.85 -0.92
N ASP A 384 1.10 16.71 -0.04
CA ASP A 384 1.12 18.17 -0.21
C ASP A 384 2.54 18.76 -0.04
N ARG A 385 3.42 18.12 0.76
CA ARG A 385 4.85 18.48 0.89
C ARG A 385 5.70 17.98 -0.28
N HIS A 386 5.44 16.76 -0.75
CA HIS A 386 6.25 16.06 -1.76
C HIS A 386 5.47 15.76 -3.05
N PRO A 387 4.85 16.75 -3.72
CA PRO A 387 3.93 16.52 -4.85
C PRO A 387 4.58 15.84 -6.06
N ASP A 388 5.89 16.10 -6.27
CA ASP A 388 6.70 15.27 -7.16
C ASP A 388 7.24 14.04 -6.42
N ARG A 389 6.66 12.90 -6.78
CA ARG A 389 7.00 11.55 -6.32
C ARG A 389 7.81 10.74 -7.33
N GLY A 390 8.16 11.33 -8.46
CA GLY A 390 8.81 10.64 -9.57
C GLY A 390 7.94 9.60 -10.28
N VAL A 391 8.55 8.88 -11.23
CA VAL A 391 7.93 7.79 -12.00
C VAL A 391 8.44 6.44 -11.48
N PRO A 392 7.59 5.49 -11.05
CA PRO A 392 8.02 4.16 -10.59
C PRO A 392 8.86 3.41 -11.61
N TYR A 393 9.99 2.83 -11.20
CA TYR A 393 10.96 2.14 -12.05
C TYR A 393 11.00 0.64 -11.77
N ALA A 394 10.74 -0.17 -12.81
CA ALA A 394 10.52 -1.62 -12.71
C ALA A 394 11.12 -2.37 -13.91
N PRO A 395 12.44 -2.60 -13.95
CA PRO A 395 13.16 -3.09 -15.13
C PRO A 395 12.81 -4.52 -15.61
N VAL A 396 11.87 -5.22 -14.96
CA VAL A 396 11.45 -6.58 -15.33
C VAL A 396 10.02 -6.60 -15.89
N GLY A 397 9.87 -7.09 -17.12
CA GLY A 397 8.57 -7.30 -17.77
C GLY A 397 8.15 -8.76 -17.70
N LEU A 398 7.09 -9.06 -16.94
CA LEU A 398 6.50 -10.39 -16.87
C LEU A 398 5.49 -10.55 -18.02
N LEU A 399 5.85 -11.31 -19.05
CA LEU A 399 5.04 -11.51 -20.25
C LEU A 399 4.03 -12.64 -20.00
N MET A 400 2.75 -12.30 -19.77
CA MET A 400 1.65 -13.27 -19.72
C MET A 400 1.08 -13.54 -21.11
N GLU A 401 0.76 -14.80 -21.39
CA GLU A 401 -0.01 -15.20 -22.57
C GLU A 401 -1.40 -14.53 -22.61
N TYR A 402 -1.71 -13.85 -23.71
CA TYR A 402 -2.99 -13.16 -23.91
C TYR A 402 -4.22 -14.09 -23.77
N ASN A 403 -4.13 -15.34 -24.25
CA ASN A 403 -5.20 -16.33 -24.16
C ASN A 403 -5.36 -16.96 -22.76
N ARG A 404 -4.46 -16.67 -21.80
CA ARG A 404 -4.59 -17.10 -20.39
C ARG A 404 -5.36 -16.05 -19.59
N ALA A 405 -5.68 -16.38 -18.34
CA ALA A 405 -6.27 -15.44 -17.39
C ALA A 405 -5.45 -15.42 -16.11
N TRP A 406 -5.44 -14.28 -15.43
CA TRP A 406 -4.62 -14.03 -14.25
C TRP A 406 -4.94 -15.03 -13.12
N PRO A 407 -3.91 -15.64 -12.48
CA PRO A 407 -4.05 -16.21 -11.15
C PRO A 407 -4.70 -15.17 -10.24
N SER A 408 -5.89 -15.47 -9.72
CA SER A 408 -6.79 -14.49 -9.11
C SER A 408 -7.64 -15.15 -8.04
N ILE A 409 -7.81 -14.47 -6.91
CA ILE A 409 -8.49 -14.95 -5.69
C ILE A 409 -9.95 -15.38 -5.85
N TYR A 410 -10.61 -14.96 -6.93
CA TYR A 410 -11.96 -15.39 -7.30
C TYR A 410 -11.95 -16.70 -8.11
N HIS A 411 -10.78 -17.17 -8.53
CA HIS A 411 -10.52 -18.32 -9.40
C HIS A 411 -9.45 -19.30 -8.83
N THR A 412 -8.72 -18.93 -7.78
CA THR A 412 -7.78 -19.80 -7.02
C THR A 412 -8.52 -21.01 -6.45
N GLY A 413 -8.53 -22.07 -7.24
CA GLY A 413 -9.28 -23.32 -7.04
C GLY A 413 -8.97 -24.30 -8.16
N GLY A 414 -7.72 -24.32 -8.62
CA GLY A 414 -7.22 -25.19 -9.69
C GLY A 414 -7.91 -24.98 -11.05
N SER A 415 -8.48 -23.80 -11.31
CA SER A 415 -9.18 -23.54 -12.58
C SER A 415 -9.11 -22.08 -13.03
N THR A 416 -8.99 -21.90 -14.33
CA THR A 416 -9.13 -20.63 -15.04
C THR A 416 -10.53 -20.54 -15.68
N TYR A 417 -10.93 -19.36 -16.17
CA TYR A 417 -12.24 -19.10 -16.80
C TYR A 417 -13.41 -19.77 -16.03
N SER A 418 -13.60 -19.40 -14.75
CA SER A 418 -14.36 -20.18 -13.74
C SER A 418 -15.75 -20.67 -14.14
N SER A 419 -16.41 -19.98 -15.06
CA SER A 419 -17.74 -20.33 -15.58
C SER A 419 -17.73 -21.63 -16.37
N CYS A 420 -16.63 -21.93 -17.04
CA CYS A 420 -16.35 -23.21 -17.72
C CYS A 420 -15.62 -24.20 -16.81
N ARG A 421 -15.02 -23.73 -15.70
CA ARG A 421 -14.14 -24.49 -14.80
C ARG A 421 -12.97 -25.17 -15.52
N LEU A 422 -12.40 -24.52 -16.53
CA LEU A 422 -11.25 -25.04 -17.25
C LEU A 422 -10.10 -25.27 -16.26
N PRO A 423 -9.60 -26.51 -16.04
CA PRO A 423 -8.56 -26.75 -15.05
C PRO A 423 -7.27 -25.99 -15.36
N TYR A 424 -6.46 -25.76 -14.32
CA TYR A 424 -5.07 -25.36 -14.54
C TYR A 424 -4.32 -26.47 -15.29
N ASP A 425 -3.41 -26.05 -16.16
CA ASP A 425 -2.34 -26.88 -16.72
C ASP A 425 -1.00 -26.48 -16.06
N ASP A 426 0.08 -27.19 -16.39
CA ASP A 426 1.41 -26.95 -15.79
C ASP A 426 1.89 -25.50 -15.96
N ALA A 427 1.51 -24.84 -17.05
CA ALA A 427 1.75 -23.41 -17.27
C ALA A 427 0.95 -22.51 -16.31
N ASP A 428 -0.33 -22.79 -16.05
CA ASP A 428 -1.09 -22.07 -15.02
C ASP A 428 -0.53 -22.34 -13.60
N HIS A 429 0.01 -23.53 -13.33
CA HIS A 429 0.71 -23.84 -12.06
C HIS A 429 2.01 -23.04 -11.90
N MET A 430 2.86 -22.99 -12.93
CA MET A 430 4.04 -22.10 -13.00
C MET A 430 3.66 -20.64 -12.69
N ASN A 431 2.60 -20.16 -13.36
CA ASN A 431 2.18 -18.76 -13.27
C ASN A 431 1.61 -18.43 -11.88
N HIS A 432 0.91 -19.37 -11.24
CA HIS A 432 0.51 -19.23 -9.83
C HIS A 432 1.74 -19.21 -8.92
N GLY A 433 2.70 -20.13 -9.10
CA GLY A 433 3.93 -20.20 -8.29
C GLY A 433 4.72 -18.89 -8.33
N ILE A 434 5.02 -18.40 -9.54
CA ILE A 434 5.79 -17.17 -9.73
C ILE A 434 5.03 -15.95 -9.17
N LEU A 435 3.76 -15.77 -9.53
CA LEU A 435 3.03 -14.55 -9.18
C LEU A 435 2.51 -14.54 -7.74
N CYS A 436 1.91 -15.63 -7.26
CA CYS A 436 1.15 -15.66 -5.99
C CYS A 436 1.92 -16.26 -4.81
N ASP A 437 2.98 -17.03 -5.05
CA ASP A 437 3.80 -17.64 -3.99
C ASP A 437 5.18 -16.96 -3.86
N LEU A 438 5.79 -16.54 -4.96
CA LEU A 438 7.18 -16.04 -4.99
C LEU A 438 7.30 -14.51 -5.07
N LEU A 439 6.79 -13.88 -6.14
CA LEU A 439 7.01 -12.46 -6.41
C LEU A 439 6.03 -11.53 -5.68
N PHE A 440 4.75 -11.89 -5.63
CA PHE A 440 3.71 -11.13 -4.93
C PHE A 440 2.95 -11.95 -3.87
N PRO A 441 3.64 -12.60 -2.91
CA PRO A 441 2.99 -13.37 -1.87
C PRO A 441 2.08 -12.50 -1.00
N GLU A 442 0.95 -13.07 -0.58
CA GLU A 442 0.19 -12.51 0.53
C GLU A 442 1.07 -12.55 1.81
N HIS A 443 1.06 -11.48 2.62
CA HIS A 443 1.92 -11.45 3.81
C HIS A 443 1.52 -12.50 4.85
N ARG A 444 2.51 -13.23 5.40
CA ARG A 444 2.33 -14.36 6.32
C ARG A 444 1.38 -14.10 7.49
N HIS A 445 1.42 -12.92 8.11
CA HIS A 445 0.56 -12.60 9.26
C HIS A 445 -0.87 -12.15 8.87
N THR A 446 -1.15 -12.02 7.56
CA THR A 446 -2.50 -11.84 7.00
C THR A 446 -3.01 -13.07 6.25
N ARG A 447 -2.23 -14.16 6.11
CA ARG A 447 -2.65 -15.33 5.34
C ARG A 447 -3.73 -16.17 6.06
N PRO A 448 -4.75 -16.69 5.34
CA PRO A 448 -5.24 -16.26 4.04
C PRO A 448 -6.37 -15.23 4.20
N SER A 449 -6.11 -13.98 3.82
CA SER A 449 -7.13 -12.91 3.70
C SER A 449 -7.75 -12.86 2.29
N GLY A 450 -7.12 -13.54 1.33
CA GLY A 450 -7.53 -13.54 -0.07
C GLY A 450 -6.83 -12.44 -0.85
N CYS A 451 -5.50 -12.39 -0.80
CA CYS A 451 -4.63 -11.49 -1.56
C CYS A 451 -5.11 -10.02 -1.58
N TYR A 452 -5.54 -9.54 -0.42
CA TYR A 452 -5.86 -8.15 -0.14
C TYR A 452 -4.62 -7.38 0.38
N SER A 453 -3.50 -8.08 0.66
CA SER A 453 -2.21 -7.57 1.14
C SER A 453 -1.07 -8.39 0.53
N GLN A 454 -0.87 -8.27 -0.78
CA GLN A 454 0.30 -8.83 -1.47
C GLN A 454 1.51 -7.90 -1.28
N THR A 455 2.63 -8.49 -0.86
CA THR A 455 3.92 -7.81 -0.64
C THR A 455 4.81 -7.94 -1.88
N ALA A 456 6.03 -7.41 -1.83
CA ALA A 456 7.03 -7.59 -2.87
C ALA A 456 8.42 -7.86 -2.24
N PRO A 457 8.74 -9.13 -1.89
CA PRO A 457 10.03 -9.53 -1.30
C PRO A 457 11.27 -9.28 -2.16
N TYR A 458 11.06 -8.99 -3.45
CA TYR A 458 12.06 -8.64 -4.47
C TYR A 458 11.96 -7.17 -4.90
N GLY A 459 11.14 -6.37 -4.20
CA GLY A 459 10.75 -5.02 -4.61
C GLY A 459 9.69 -5.01 -5.71
N GLU A 460 9.03 -3.87 -5.88
CA GLU A 460 7.99 -3.66 -6.90
C GLU A 460 8.56 -3.40 -8.30
N ILE A 461 9.68 -4.07 -8.60
CA ILE A 461 10.53 -3.88 -9.79
C ILE A 461 10.03 -4.63 -11.04
N PHE A 462 8.79 -5.13 -11.00
CA PHE A 462 8.15 -5.92 -12.04
C PHE A 462 6.91 -5.20 -12.55
N ASP A 463 6.73 -5.18 -13.87
CA ASP A 463 5.46 -4.83 -14.53
C ASP A 463 4.95 -6.08 -15.27
N ILE A 464 3.63 -6.21 -15.37
CA ILE A 464 2.97 -7.39 -15.95
C ILE A 464 2.34 -6.99 -17.28
N LEU A 465 2.80 -7.60 -18.37
CA LEU A 465 2.41 -7.33 -19.76
C LEU A 465 1.62 -8.50 -20.34
N SER A 466 0.84 -8.26 -21.40
CA SER A 466 0.29 -9.33 -22.24
C SER A 466 0.17 -8.82 -23.68
N PRO A 467 1.32 -8.73 -24.39
CA PRO A 467 1.43 -7.95 -25.63
C PRO A 467 1.05 -8.75 -26.89
N ASN A 468 0.94 -10.08 -26.81
CA ASN A 468 0.79 -10.97 -27.95
C ASN A 468 -0.67 -11.25 -28.34
N ALA A 469 -1.51 -10.22 -28.33
CA ALA A 469 -2.91 -10.32 -28.71
C ALA A 469 -3.08 -10.92 -30.14
N PRO A 470 -3.70 -12.10 -30.32
CA PRO A 470 -3.67 -12.83 -31.58
C PRO A 470 -4.16 -12.02 -32.78
N GLY A 471 -3.36 -12.01 -33.86
CA GLY A 471 -3.67 -11.26 -35.08
C GLY A 471 -3.60 -9.74 -34.97
N ARG A 472 -3.10 -9.17 -33.86
CA ARG A 472 -2.80 -7.73 -33.73
C ARG A 472 -1.29 -7.48 -33.85
N PRO A 473 -0.85 -6.43 -34.56
CA PRO A 473 0.54 -6.00 -34.49
C PRO A 473 0.83 -5.41 -33.12
N MET A 474 1.97 -5.77 -32.55
CA MET A 474 2.51 -5.22 -31.31
C MET A 474 3.57 -4.16 -31.66
N ASP A 475 3.56 -3.02 -30.96
CA ASP A 475 4.60 -2.00 -31.06
C ASP A 475 5.85 -2.43 -30.25
N PRO A 476 7.05 -2.58 -30.84
CA PRO A 476 8.27 -2.92 -30.12
C PRO A 476 8.61 -1.99 -28.95
N LYS A 477 8.17 -0.71 -28.97
CA LYS A 477 8.37 0.24 -27.87
C LYS A 477 7.75 -0.18 -26.54
N VAL A 478 6.82 -1.14 -26.56
CA VAL A 478 6.28 -1.76 -25.34
C VAL A 478 7.38 -2.41 -24.49
N PHE A 479 8.54 -2.71 -25.06
CA PHE A 479 9.71 -3.23 -24.33
C PHE A 479 10.75 -2.17 -23.94
N ASP A 480 10.53 -0.89 -24.24
CA ASP A 480 11.48 0.17 -23.88
C ASP A 480 11.55 0.37 -22.36
N GLY A 481 12.79 0.54 -21.85
CA GLY A 481 13.09 0.66 -20.42
C GLY A 481 13.17 -0.67 -19.65
N TYR A 482 12.70 -1.78 -20.23
CA TYR A 482 12.89 -3.11 -19.64
C TYR A 482 14.33 -3.62 -19.88
N LYS A 483 14.94 -4.21 -18.83
CA LYS A 483 16.24 -4.88 -18.87
C LYS A 483 16.10 -6.39 -19.01
N VAL A 484 15.04 -6.93 -18.41
CA VAL A 484 14.65 -8.35 -18.48
C VAL A 484 13.19 -8.44 -18.92
N LEU A 485 12.92 -9.27 -19.91
CA LEU A 485 11.58 -9.82 -20.16
C LEU A 485 11.60 -11.29 -19.73
N PHE A 486 10.66 -11.67 -18.87
CA PHE A 486 10.49 -13.04 -18.41
C PHE A 486 9.16 -13.57 -18.93
N ALA A 487 9.20 -14.62 -19.75
CA ALA A 487 8.00 -15.29 -20.23
C ALA A 487 7.38 -16.14 -19.12
N LEU A 488 6.14 -15.79 -18.74
CA LEU A 488 5.29 -16.65 -17.93
C LEU A 488 4.83 -17.85 -18.78
N GLY A 489 4.60 -19.00 -18.14
CA GLY A 489 4.38 -20.26 -18.82
C GLY A 489 3.16 -20.27 -19.75
N GLY A 490 3.30 -21.01 -20.85
CA GLY A 490 2.24 -21.35 -21.80
C GLY A 490 1.99 -20.28 -22.87
N GLN A 491 3.05 -19.77 -23.51
CA GLN A 491 3.02 -18.70 -24.53
C GLN A 491 2.60 -19.21 -25.94
N GLU A 492 1.81 -18.42 -26.65
CA GLU A 492 1.54 -18.55 -28.08
C GLU A 492 2.42 -17.56 -28.87
N ILE A 493 3.64 -18.00 -29.23
CA ILE A 493 4.65 -17.14 -29.87
C ILE A 493 4.47 -17.10 -31.41
N GLU A 494 3.55 -16.26 -31.88
CA GLU A 494 3.35 -16.01 -33.33
C GLU A 494 4.56 -15.26 -33.96
N PRO A 495 4.83 -15.39 -35.29
CA PRO A 495 6.07 -14.90 -35.91
C PRO A 495 6.38 -13.40 -35.73
N GLY A 496 5.37 -12.53 -35.70
CA GLY A 496 5.56 -11.10 -35.46
C GLY A 496 6.05 -10.79 -34.04
N TYR A 497 5.52 -11.50 -33.04
CA TYR A 497 5.95 -11.39 -31.64
C TYR A 497 7.37 -11.95 -31.47
N ALA A 498 7.69 -13.09 -32.10
CA ALA A 498 9.05 -13.63 -32.12
C ALA A 498 10.07 -12.65 -32.72
N ILE A 499 9.73 -11.94 -33.81
CA ILE A 499 10.61 -10.92 -34.41
C ILE A 499 10.91 -9.80 -33.40
N ALA A 500 9.89 -9.26 -32.73
CA ALA A 500 10.08 -8.19 -31.75
C ALA A 500 10.89 -8.64 -30.52
N LEU A 501 10.63 -9.85 -30.01
CA LEU A 501 11.41 -10.46 -28.92
C LEU A 501 12.89 -10.63 -29.31
N LYS A 502 13.17 -11.13 -30.52
CA LYS A 502 14.55 -11.27 -31.03
C LYS A 502 15.24 -9.92 -31.21
N GLN A 503 14.53 -8.90 -31.69
CA GLN A 503 15.04 -7.53 -31.85
C GLN A 503 15.37 -6.88 -30.50
N TYR A 504 14.50 -7.01 -29.50
CA TYR A 504 14.73 -6.52 -28.14
C TYR A 504 16.01 -7.11 -27.53
N VAL A 505 16.24 -8.42 -27.67
CA VAL A 505 17.49 -9.05 -27.21
C VAL A 505 18.70 -8.53 -27.99
N GLN A 506 18.62 -8.46 -29.32
CA GLN A 506 19.71 -7.95 -30.15
C GLN A 506 20.12 -6.50 -29.78
N ALA A 507 19.14 -5.68 -29.39
CA ALA A 507 19.35 -4.28 -28.96
C ALA A 507 20.03 -4.14 -27.59
N GLY A 508 19.96 -5.15 -26.71
CA GLY A 508 20.59 -5.14 -25.38
C GLY A 508 19.78 -5.83 -24.28
N GLY A 509 18.50 -6.11 -24.52
CA GLY A 509 17.62 -6.73 -23.53
C GLY A 509 17.99 -8.16 -23.19
N THR A 510 17.59 -8.62 -22.01
CA THR A 510 17.59 -10.06 -21.67
C THR A 510 16.20 -10.64 -21.79
N LEU A 511 16.07 -11.80 -22.42
CA LEU A 511 14.82 -12.56 -22.54
C LEU A 511 14.97 -13.93 -21.88
N VAL A 512 14.08 -14.26 -20.94
CA VAL A 512 14.00 -15.57 -20.28
C VAL A 512 12.75 -16.30 -20.78
N VAL A 513 12.91 -17.55 -21.25
CA VAL A 513 11.81 -18.40 -21.75
C VAL A 513 11.94 -19.82 -21.19
N ASN A 514 10.81 -20.49 -20.95
CA ASN A 514 10.80 -21.91 -20.60
C ASN A 514 10.87 -22.79 -21.86
N VAL A 515 11.58 -23.92 -21.81
CA VAL A 515 11.72 -24.85 -22.95
C VAL A 515 10.38 -25.35 -23.50
N ARG A 516 9.33 -25.38 -22.66
CA ARG A 516 7.96 -25.77 -23.03
C ARG A 516 7.21 -24.71 -23.84
N ASP A 517 7.73 -23.49 -23.92
CA ASP A 517 7.17 -22.34 -24.65
C ASP A 517 7.88 -22.07 -25.98
N LEU A 518 8.85 -22.92 -26.37
CA LEU A 518 9.52 -22.82 -27.66
C LEU A 518 8.64 -23.31 -28.81
N GLY A 519 8.88 -22.74 -29.99
CA GLY A 519 8.11 -23.05 -31.21
C GLY A 519 8.88 -22.74 -32.48
N THR A 520 8.22 -22.89 -33.63
CA THR A 520 8.85 -22.72 -34.96
C THR A 520 9.28 -21.29 -35.28
N ALA A 521 8.78 -20.29 -34.55
CA ALA A 521 9.15 -18.88 -34.70
C ALA A 521 10.28 -18.43 -33.73
N LEU A 522 10.46 -19.14 -32.61
CA LEU A 522 11.45 -18.85 -31.59
C LEU A 522 12.19 -20.16 -31.23
N GLU A 523 13.13 -20.49 -32.11
CA GLU A 523 13.86 -21.76 -32.17
C GLU A 523 14.93 -21.93 -31.07
N PRO A 524 15.24 -23.16 -30.63
CA PRO A 524 16.27 -23.43 -29.61
C PRO A 524 17.65 -22.85 -29.94
N ALA A 525 18.01 -22.79 -31.23
CA ALA A 525 19.28 -22.23 -31.70
C ALA A 525 19.44 -20.74 -31.36
N PHE A 526 18.35 -19.97 -31.22
CA PHE A 526 18.40 -18.59 -30.73
C PHE A 526 18.93 -18.51 -29.29
N PHE A 527 18.66 -19.53 -28.48
CA PHE A 527 19.17 -19.71 -27.11
C PHE A 527 20.49 -20.47 -27.05
N GLY A 528 21.18 -20.68 -28.18
CA GLY A 528 22.50 -21.32 -28.20
C GLY A 528 22.50 -22.79 -27.77
N VAL A 529 21.37 -23.48 -27.96
CA VAL A 529 21.21 -24.91 -27.63
C VAL A 529 20.54 -25.70 -28.76
N GLY A 530 20.82 -27.01 -28.81
CA GLY A 530 20.01 -28.02 -29.49
C GLY A 530 19.12 -28.75 -28.50
N LEU A 531 18.01 -29.30 -29.01
CA LEU A 531 17.13 -30.22 -28.28
C LEU A 531 17.11 -31.57 -29.00
N ASN A 532 17.26 -32.66 -28.25
CA ASN A 532 17.14 -34.02 -28.77
C ASN A 532 15.78 -34.68 -28.45
N GLY A 533 14.90 -33.98 -27.71
CA GLY A 533 13.57 -34.45 -27.33
C GLY A 533 13.53 -35.42 -26.15
N GLN A 534 14.63 -35.56 -25.39
CA GLN A 534 14.69 -36.39 -24.20
C GLN A 534 14.28 -35.59 -22.95
N THR A 535 13.07 -35.85 -22.45
CA THR A 535 12.72 -35.53 -21.05
C THR A 535 13.54 -36.40 -20.08
N LEU A 536 13.98 -35.80 -18.98
CA LEU A 536 14.72 -36.40 -17.87
C LEU A 536 14.06 -36.01 -16.55
N ASN A 537 14.37 -36.77 -15.48
CA ASN A 537 13.92 -36.45 -14.13
C ASN A 537 15.08 -35.84 -13.34
N GLY A 538 14.80 -34.75 -12.63
CA GLY A 538 15.70 -34.02 -11.74
C GLY A 538 15.23 -34.05 -10.29
N ASN A 539 16.17 -33.83 -9.36
CA ASN A 539 15.96 -33.83 -7.91
C ASN A 539 17.07 -33.07 -7.13
N GLU A 540 18.09 -32.59 -7.84
CA GLU A 540 19.30 -31.92 -7.31
C GLU A 540 19.70 -30.89 -8.36
N VAL A 541 19.90 -29.62 -7.97
CA VAL A 541 20.22 -28.52 -8.89
C VAL A 541 21.39 -27.70 -8.34
N ASP A 542 22.41 -27.46 -9.16
CA ASP A 542 23.61 -26.70 -8.77
C ASP A 542 23.67 -25.35 -9.52
N CYS A 543 23.99 -24.27 -8.81
CA CYS A 543 24.31 -22.98 -9.39
C CYS A 543 25.76 -22.96 -9.89
N SER A 544 25.96 -22.73 -11.19
CA SER A 544 27.29 -22.72 -11.81
C SER A 544 28.11 -21.45 -11.51
N ILE A 545 27.56 -20.49 -10.75
CA ILE A 545 28.23 -19.24 -10.36
C ILE A 545 29.10 -19.41 -9.11
N ASP A 546 28.58 -20.08 -8.07
CA ASP A 546 29.20 -20.19 -6.76
C ASP A 546 29.17 -21.61 -6.15
N GLY A 547 28.55 -22.58 -6.83
CA GLY A 547 28.42 -23.95 -6.35
C GLY A 547 27.35 -24.16 -5.28
N ALA A 548 26.43 -23.21 -5.09
CA ALA A 548 25.24 -23.45 -4.26
C ALA A 548 24.38 -24.57 -4.87
N SER A 549 24.06 -25.60 -4.09
CA SER A 549 23.26 -26.75 -4.53
C SER A 549 21.92 -26.83 -3.77
N PHE A 550 20.90 -27.37 -4.43
CA PHE A 550 19.49 -27.33 -4.03
C PHE A 550 18.89 -28.74 -4.14
N ASP A 551 18.52 -29.33 -3.00
CA ASP A 551 17.66 -30.51 -2.93
C ASP A 551 16.24 -30.14 -3.40
N GLU A 552 15.73 -30.81 -4.44
CA GLU A 552 14.37 -30.61 -4.96
C GLU A 552 13.53 -31.89 -4.83
N ALA A 553 12.20 -31.72 -4.74
CA ALA A 553 11.31 -32.84 -5.07
C ALA A 553 11.42 -33.17 -6.57
N THR A 554 11.03 -34.37 -6.98
CA THR A 554 11.20 -34.81 -8.38
C THR A 554 10.53 -33.88 -9.38
N PHE A 555 11.23 -33.53 -10.45
CA PHE A 555 10.72 -32.68 -11.53
C PHE A 555 11.20 -33.11 -12.92
N SER A 556 10.35 -32.91 -13.92
CA SER A 556 10.69 -33.13 -15.33
C SER A 556 11.53 -31.99 -15.92
N PHE A 557 12.57 -32.30 -16.71
CA PHE A 557 13.35 -31.31 -17.46
C PHE A 557 13.80 -31.82 -18.84
N GLU A 558 14.10 -30.91 -19.76
CA GLU A 558 14.54 -31.22 -21.12
C GLU A 558 16.07 -31.37 -21.20
N ALA A 559 16.56 -32.38 -21.92
CA ALA A 559 17.99 -32.53 -22.19
C ALA A 559 18.48 -31.46 -23.20
N LEU A 560 19.22 -30.46 -22.68
CA LEU A 560 19.81 -29.38 -23.48
C LEU A 560 21.21 -29.74 -23.98
N GLU A 561 21.45 -29.60 -25.28
CA GLU A 561 22.79 -29.74 -25.89
C GLU A 561 23.36 -28.35 -26.17
N LEU A 562 24.48 -27.98 -25.54
CA LEU A 562 25.07 -26.64 -25.71
C LEU A 562 25.72 -26.50 -27.09
N THR A 563 25.27 -25.51 -27.88
CA THR A 563 25.86 -25.19 -29.21
C THR A 563 26.52 -23.81 -29.25
N GLY A 564 26.19 -22.93 -28.31
CA GLY A 564 26.83 -21.63 -28.09
C GLY A 564 26.52 -20.97 -26.73
N ALA A 565 25.59 -21.52 -25.95
CA ALA A 565 25.26 -21.04 -24.61
C ALA A 565 26.20 -21.57 -23.52
N GLU A 566 26.36 -20.80 -22.44
CA GLU A 566 26.92 -21.28 -21.17
C GLU A 566 25.81 -21.80 -20.24
N SER A 567 26.15 -22.72 -19.34
CA SER A 567 25.24 -23.21 -18.30
C SER A 567 25.31 -22.30 -17.07
N LEU A 568 24.15 -21.84 -16.61
CA LEU A 568 23.99 -21.05 -15.38
C LEU A 568 23.64 -21.93 -14.18
N TYR A 569 22.85 -22.98 -14.42
CA TYR A 569 22.49 -24.00 -13.44
C TYR A 569 22.55 -25.38 -14.10
N THR A 570 22.94 -26.41 -13.35
CA THR A 570 22.92 -27.81 -13.78
C THR A 570 21.98 -28.64 -12.92
N CYS A 571 21.42 -29.71 -13.47
CA CYS A 571 20.69 -30.74 -12.72
C CYS A 571 21.32 -32.09 -13.00
N ASN A 572 21.67 -32.86 -11.95
CA ASN A 572 22.32 -34.17 -12.08
C ASN A 572 23.52 -34.13 -13.07
N GLY A 573 24.32 -33.06 -13.01
CA GLY A 573 25.48 -32.80 -13.89
C GLY A 573 25.18 -32.40 -15.34
N ARG A 574 23.91 -32.11 -15.70
CA ARG A 574 23.49 -31.70 -17.07
C ARG A 574 23.01 -30.24 -17.08
N PRO A 575 23.14 -29.47 -18.18
CA PRO A 575 22.64 -28.11 -18.24
C PRO A 575 21.12 -28.02 -18.01
N LEU A 576 20.70 -27.20 -17.06
CA LEU A 576 19.28 -26.98 -16.72
C LEU A 576 18.81 -25.58 -17.09
N VAL A 577 19.63 -24.56 -16.84
CA VAL A 577 19.35 -23.17 -17.25
C VAL A 577 20.57 -22.65 -17.99
N THR A 578 20.37 -22.07 -19.17
CA THR A 578 21.46 -21.66 -20.06
C THR A 578 21.35 -20.18 -20.43
N LYS A 579 22.49 -19.55 -20.77
CA LYS A 579 22.57 -18.16 -21.25
C LYS A 579 23.38 -18.09 -22.53
N HIS A 580 22.79 -17.48 -23.55
CA HIS A 580 23.42 -17.23 -24.85
C HIS A 580 23.49 -15.73 -25.11
N LYS A 581 24.64 -15.23 -25.56
CA LYS A 581 24.80 -13.81 -25.91
C LYS A 581 24.36 -13.58 -27.36
N VAL A 582 23.39 -12.69 -27.56
CA VAL A 582 22.79 -12.43 -28.88
C VAL A 582 22.76 -10.94 -29.15
N GLY A 583 23.59 -10.48 -30.09
CA GLY A 583 23.80 -9.05 -30.33
C GLY A 583 24.44 -8.39 -29.10
N LYS A 584 23.76 -7.39 -28.53
CA LYS A 584 24.18 -6.75 -27.27
C LYS A 584 23.65 -7.47 -26.02
N GLY A 585 22.49 -8.13 -26.11
CA GLY A 585 21.78 -8.71 -24.97
C GLY A 585 21.94 -10.22 -24.83
N HIS A 586 21.01 -10.85 -24.09
CA HIS A 586 21.07 -12.27 -23.74
C HIS A 586 19.74 -13.00 -23.93
N ALA A 587 19.81 -14.22 -24.44
CA ALA A 587 18.71 -15.18 -24.46
C ALA A 587 18.97 -16.25 -23.39
N ILE A 588 18.05 -16.42 -22.45
CA ILE A 588 18.12 -17.41 -21.37
C ILE A 588 17.01 -18.44 -21.57
N LEU A 589 17.38 -19.73 -21.56
CA LEU A 589 16.44 -20.84 -21.63
C LEU A 589 16.41 -21.61 -20.31
N VAL A 590 15.21 -21.88 -19.82
CA VAL A 590 14.98 -22.74 -18.65
C VAL A 590 14.49 -24.11 -19.11
N GLY A 591 15.31 -25.14 -18.91
CA GLY A 591 15.04 -26.53 -19.27
C GLY A 591 14.14 -27.29 -18.30
N ALA A 592 14.00 -26.85 -17.05
CA ALA A 592 13.02 -27.39 -16.10
C ALA A 592 11.60 -27.15 -16.65
N HIS A 593 10.82 -28.23 -16.88
CA HIS A 593 9.50 -28.13 -17.51
C HIS A 593 8.57 -27.30 -16.62
N HIS A 594 8.19 -26.11 -17.09
CA HIS A 594 7.36 -25.16 -16.34
C HIS A 594 7.87 -24.77 -14.93
N MET A 595 9.13 -25.08 -14.58
CA MET A 595 9.76 -24.71 -13.30
C MET A 595 9.03 -25.23 -12.03
N ILE A 596 8.24 -26.30 -12.17
CA ILE A 596 7.43 -26.92 -11.11
C ILE A 596 7.90 -28.34 -10.79
N GLN A 597 7.48 -28.83 -9.63
CA GLN A 597 7.62 -30.22 -9.22
C GLN A 597 6.62 -31.12 -9.96
N ASP A 598 6.94 -32.40 -10.14
CA ASP A 598 6.02 -33.38 -10.78
C ASP A 598 4.82 -33.71 -9.85
N ASP A 599 5.06 -33.75 -8.53
CA ASP A 599 4.07 -34.12 -7.51
C ASP A 599 3.06 -33.00 -7.19
N GLU A 600 1.82 -33.40 -6.88
CA GLU A 600 0.72 -32.51 -6.49
C GLU A 600 0.50 -32.48 -4.97
N ILE A 601 0.25 -31.29 -4.42
CA ILE A 601 -0.19 -31.08 -3.03
C ILE A 601 -1.60 -30.46 -2.97
N GLU A 602 -2.36 -30.76 -1.89
CA GLU A 602 -3.62 -30.07 -1.64
C GLU A 602 -3.36 -28.61 -1.24
N SER A 603 -3.70 -27.67 -2.12
CA SER A 603 -3.76 -26.25 -1.81
C SER A 603 -5.16 -25.84 -1.36
N ARG A 604 -5.23 -24.93 -0.39
CA ARG A 604 -6.43 -24.18 0.01
C ARG A 604 -6.25 -22.66 -0.12
N GLN A 605 -5.25 -22.24 -0.88
CA GLN A 605 -5.03 -20.82 -1.20
C GLN A 605 -6.23 -20.29 -1.99
N GLY A 606 -6.73 -19.13 -1.58
CA GLY A 606 -7.88 -18.47 -2.22
C GLY A 606 -8.95 -18.00 -1.23
N MET A 607 -9.76 -17.01 -1.65
CA MET A 607 -10.78 -16.39 -0.82
C MET A 607 -11.80 -17.40 -0.26
N LEU A 608 -12.17 -18.41 -1.04
CA LEU A 608 -13.18 -19.42 -0.66
C LEU A 608 -12.59 -20.67 0.02
N ARG A 609 -11.27 -20.73 0.25
CA ARG A 609 -10.55 -21.85 0.91
C ARG A 609 -10.92 -23.26 0.43
N ARG A 610 -11.30 -23.39 -0.85
CA ARG A 610 -11.62 -24.67 -1.50
C ARG A 610 -10.32 -25.45 -1.71
N ALA A 611 -10.37 -26.76 -1.52
CA ALA A 611 -9.26 -27.65 -1.86
C ALA A 611 -9.09 -27.75 -3.38
N TRP A 612 -7.86 -27.69 -3.85
CA TRP A 612 -7.46 -27.94 -5.25
C TRP A 612 -6.06 -28.53 -5.29
N GLN A 613 -5.76 -29.37 -6.29
CA GLN A 613 -4.42 -29.92 -6.45
C GLN A 613 -3.49 -28.89 -7.10
N LYS A 614 -2.27 -28.79 -6.57
CA LYS A 614 -1.26 -27.82 -7.00
C LYS A 614 0.10 -28.50 -7.09
N LYS A 615 0.74 -28.43 -8.25
CA LYS A 615 2.19 -28.63 -8.37
C LYS A 615 2.93 -27.40 -7.79
N PRO A 616 3.81 -27.55 -6.79
CA PRO A 616 4.63 -26.45 -6.29
C PRO A 616 5.67 -25.98 -7.31
N ILE A 617 6.13 -24.74 -7.16
CA ILE A 617 7.31 -24.23 -7.87
C ILE A 617 8.58 -24.77 -7.21
N LEU A 618 9.65 -25.00 -8.00
CA LEU A 618 10.94 -25.47 -7.48
C LEU A 618 11.59 -24.42 -6.57
N SER A 619 12.34 -24.87 -5.55
CA SER A 619 12.96 -23.99 -4.55
C SER A 619 14.05 -23.08 -5.16
N VAL A 620 14.84 -23.62 -6.10
CA VAL A 620 15.91 -22.93 -6.84
C VAL A 620 15.40 -21.72 -7.63
N VAL A 621 14.09 -21.64 -7.92
CA VAL A 621 13.50 -20.48 -8.61
C VAL A 621 13.59 -19.21 -7.77
N ALA A 622 13.63 -19.32 -6.43
CA ALA A 622 13.84 -18.18 -5.55
C ALA A 622 15.27 -17.61 -5.62
N ASP A 623 16.28 -18.48 -5.74
CA ASP A 623 17.67 -18.10 -5.98
C ASP A 623 17.83 -17.48 -7.39
N PHE A 624 17.27 -18.14 -8.41
CA PHE A 624 17.25 -17.64 -9.78
C PHE A 624 16.67 -16.22 -9.88
N PHE A 625 15.53 -15.92 -9.23
CA PHE A 625 14.96 -14.58 -9.26
C PHE A 625 15.77 -13.54 -8.47
N GLU A 626 16.39 -13.89 -7.33
CA GLU A 626 17.27 -12.94 -6.61
C GLU A 626 18.49 -12.56 -7.49
N ARG A 627 19.13 -13.54 -8.14
CA ARG A 627 20.29 -13.29 -9.02
C ARG A 627 19.93 -12.70 -10.38
N LEU A 628 18.73 -12.95 -10.90
CA LEU A 628 18.24 -12.34 -12.15
C LEU A 628 17.94 -10.84 -11.96
N THR A 629 17.49 -10.46 -10.76
CA THR A 629 17.12 -9.08 -10.44
C THR A 629 18.25 -8.24 -9.83
N ALA A 630 19.24 -8.88 -9.22
CA ALA A 630 20.44 -8.24 -8.71
C ALA A 630 21.13 -7.37 -9.77
N GLY A 631 21.23 -6.06 -9.50
CA GLY A 631 21.90 -5.10 -10.39
C GLY A 631 21.12 -4.64 -11.63
N LEU A 632 19.82 -4.95 -11.75
CA LEU A 632 18.95 -4.34 -12.78
C LEU A 632 18.51 -2.90 -12.44
N THR A 633 18.72 -2.49 -11.19
CA THR A 633 18.29 -1.20 -10.64
C THR A 633 19.49 -0.47 -10.01
N PRO A 634 19.42 0.87 -9.91
CA PRO A 634 20.47 1.67 -9.26
C PRO A 634 20.58 1.43 -7.76
N PHE A 635 19.60 0.74 -7.14
CA PHE A 635 19.61 0.40 -5.73
C PHE A 635 19.71 -1.10 -5.47
N GLU A 636 20.32 -1.43 -4.34
CA GLU A 636 20.40 -2.77 -3.77
C GLU A 636 19.92 -2.69 -2.31
N ILE A 637 18.78 -3.32 -2.02
CA ILE A 637 18.11 -3.24 -0.70
C ILE A 637 18.45 -4.50 0.10
N ARG A 638 19.46 -4.37 0.96
CA ARG A 638 19.96 -5.48 1.77
C ARG A 638 19.14 -5.62 3.05
N ARG A 639 18.89 -6.87 3.43
CA ARG A 639 18.03 -7.27 4.55
C ARG A 639 18.50 -8.63 5.06
N ARG A 640 18.21 -9.00 6.31
CA ARG A 640 18.46 -10.37 6.79
C ARG A 640 17.53 -11.36 6.06
N THR A 641 17.97 -12.60 5.86
CA THR A 641 17.23 -13.61 5.08
C THR A 641 15.83 -13.87 5.64
N GLU A 642 15.68 -13.91 6.97
CA GLU A 642 14.42 -14.10 7.70
C GLU A 642 13.46 -12.90 7.65
N ASP A 643 13.97 -11.73 7.21
CA ASP A 643 13.21 -10.50 7.00
C ASP A 643 12.70 -10.35 5.56
N LYS A 644 13.12 -11.20 4.62
CA LYS A 644 12.76 -11.10 3.19
C LYS A 644 11.25 -11.10 2.93
N GLU A 645 10.44 -11.82 3.72
CA GLU A 645 8.97 -11.78 3.62
C GLU A 645 8.33 -10.55 4.29
N ASP A 646 9.03 -9.90 5.24
CA ASP A 646 8.51 -8.75 6.00
C ASP A 646 8.82 -7.43 5.29
N LEU A 647 9.96 -7.28 4.62
CA LEU A 647 10.34 -6.05 3.92
C LEU A 647 9.86 -6.04 2.46
N SER A 648 9.40 -4.90 1.98
CA SER A 648 9.18 -4.64 0.55
C SER A 648 9.53 -3.20 0.22
N TRP A 649 9.83 -2.91 -1.05
CA TRP A 649 10.25 -1.59 -1.48
C TRP A 649 9.74 -1.23 -2.88
N LEU A 650 9.70 0.07 -3.16
CA LEU A 650 9.53 0.63 -4.51
C LEU A 650 10.61 1.68 -4.78
N ILE A 651 10.92 1.88 -6.06
CA ILE A 651 11.95 2.81 -6.55
C ILE A 651 11.28 3.69 -7.60
N ASN A 652 11.40 5.02 -7.49
CA ASN A 652 10.87 5.97 -8.47
C ASN A 652 12.03 6.85 -9.00
N LYS A 653 12.04 7.13 -10.31
CA LYS A 653 12.95 8.11 -10.92
C LYS A 653 12.40 9.51 -10.71
N LYS A 654 13.17 10.41 -10.08
CA LYS A 654 12.73 11.78 -9.74
C LYS A 654 13.74 12.80 -10.23
N GLY A 655 13.45 13.40 -11.39
CA GLY A 655 14.37 14.30 -12.09
C GLY A 655 15.67 13.59 -12.47
N ASP A 656 16.80 14.19 -12.08
CA ASP A 656 18.15 13.64 -12.16
C ASP A 656 18.44 12.58 -11.09
N GLY A 657 17.85 12.71 -9.89
CA GLY A 657 17.94 11.73 -8.80
C GLY A 657 16.84 10.65 -8.77
N TRP A 658 16.56 10.16 -7.57
CA TRP A 658 15.78 8.95 -7.30
C TRP A 658 15.08 8.99 -5.95
N VAL A 659 14.01 8.22 -5.80
CA VAL A 659 13.30 8.00 -4.52
C VAL A 659 13.18 6.50 -4.25
N VAL A 660 13.46 6.07 -3.02
CA VAL A 660 13.29 4.69 -2.52
C VAL A 660 12.34 4.70 -1.34
N THR A 661 11.24 3.95 -1.41
CA THR A 661 10.32 3.78 -0.27
C THR A 661 10.39 2.36 0.28
N LEU A 662 10.43 2.22 1.61
CA LEU A 662 10.43 0.94 2.32
C LEU A 662 9.13 0.72 3.10
N PHE A 663 8.69 -0.54 3.16
CA PHE A 663 7.53 -1.00 3.92
C PHE A 663 7.91 -2.23 4.76
N ASN A 664 7.71 -2.19 6.09
CA ASN A 664 7.89 -3.34 6.98
C ASN A 664 6.52 -3.93 7.38
N TYR A 665 6.13 -5.01 6.72
CA TYR A 665 4.89 -5.74 7.00
C TYR A 665 4.95 -6.59 8.29
N SER A 666 6.07 -6.63 9.01
CA SER A 666 6.18 -7.48 10.20
C SER A 666 5.19 -7.10 11.30
N LEU A 667 4.44 -8.11 11.75
CA LEU A 667 3.49 -8.01 12.86
C LEU A 667 3.95 -8.81 14.08
N LYS A 668 5.13 -9.43 14.01
CA LYS A 668 5.77 -10.02 15.19
C LYS A 668 6.06 -8.88 16.17
N ARG A 669 5.52 -8.98 17.38
CA ARG A 669 5.98 -8.15 18.50
C ARG A 669 7.30 -8.70 19.01
N GLU A 670 8.19 -7.80 19.42
CA GLU A 670 9.44 -8.18 20.08
C GLU A 670 9.16 -8.78 21.46
N GLU A 671 10.18 -9.37 22.08
CA GLU A 671 10.06 -9.86 23.46
C GLU A 671 9.86 -8.69 24.43
N LEU A 672 9.42 -8.98 25.65
CA LEU A 672 9.07 -8.00 26.66
C LEU A 672 10.25 -7.07 26.99
N VAL A 673 10.23 -5.86 26.42
CA VAL A 673 11.20 -4.81 26.75
C VAL A 673 10.84 -4.28 28.13
N SER A 674 11.59 -4.73 29.12
CA SER A 674 11.35 -4.50 30.54
C SER A 674 12.25 -3.37 31.06
N ARG A 675 11.76 -2.12 30.97
CA ARG A 675 12.51 -0.96 31.46
C ARG A 675 12.35 -0.84 32.99
N PRO A 676 13.45 -0.89 33.78
CA PRO A 676 13.36 -0.75 35.23
C PRO A 676 13.11 0.71 35.61
N LEU A 677 11.94 0.98 36.20
CA LEU A 677 11.61 2.26 36.80
C LEU A 677 11.88 2.22 38.31
N SER A 678 12.15 3.37 38.91
CA SER A 678 12.65 3.47 40.30
C SER A 678 11.80 2.73 41.32
N THR A 679 12.46 2.00 42.23
CA THR A 679 11.85 1.25 43.34
C THR A 679 10.67 0.35 42.93
N ALA A 680 11.01 -0.75 42.24
CA ALA A 680 10.13 -1.89 41.98
C ALA A 680 8.95 -1.66 41.00
N LYS A 681 9.14 -0.80 39.99
CA LYS A 681 8.30 -0.76 38.80
C LYS A 681 9.06 -1.26 37.57
N VAL A 682 8.36 -1.93 36.65
CA VAL A 682 8.88 -2.33 35.34
C VAL A 682 7.87 -1.85 34.30
N LEU A 683 8.29 -1.00 33.36
CA LEU A 683 7.49 -0.69 32.18
C LEU A 683 7.63 -1.86 31.19
N ALA A 684 6.50 -2.26 30.61
CA ALA A 684 6.35 -3.50 29.85
C ALA A 684 5.97 -3.20 28.39
N GLU A 685 6.97 -2.96 27.55
CA GLU A 685 6.77 -2.64 26.13
C GLU A 685 6.82 -3.89 25.24
N TYR A 686 6.01 -3.88 24.17
CA TYR A 686 5.96 -4.92 23.13
C TYR A 686 5.94 -4.26 21.73
N PRO A 687 7.03 -3.63 21.29
CA PRO A 687 7.08 -2.95 19.98
C PRO A 687 6.95 -3.95 18.83
N TYR A 688 6.59 -3.46 17.64
CA TYR A 688 6.69 -4.25 16.41
C TYR A 688 8.15 -4.43 16.01
N LYS A 689 8.51 -5.65 15.57
CA LYS A 689 9.84 -6.07 15.14
C LYS A 689 10.49 -5.04 14.21
N ALA A 690 11.65 -4.53 14.63
CA ALA A 690 12.53 -3.75 13.78
C ALA A 690 13.20 -4.65 12.72
N VAL A 691 13.19 -4.19 11.47
CA VAL A 691 13.94 -4.79 10.36
C VAL A 691 15.10 -3.84 10.03
N PRO A 692 16.37 -4.24 10.25
CA PRO A 692 17.54 -3.50 9.79
C PRO A 692 17.75 -3.71 8.29
N PHE A 693 18.23 -2.67 7.61
CA PHE A 693 18.48 -2.69 6.18
C PHE A 693 19.69 -1.83 5.80
N GLU A 694 20.27 -2.10 4.62
CA GLU A 694 21.10 -1.13 3.91
C GLU A 694 20.40 -0.76 2.59
N ILE A 695 20.36 0.53 2.25
CA ILE A 695 20.08 1.02 0.90
C ILE A 695 21.42 1.39 0.28
N VAL A 696 21.87 0.63 -0.72
CA VAL A 696 23.12 0.89 -1.44
C VAL A 696 22.79 1.47 -2.81
N CYS A 697 23.13 2.74 -3.04
CA CYS A 697 22.95 3.44 -4.32
C CYS A 697 24.20 3.29 -5.20
N ARG A 698 24.01 3.05 -6.50
CA ARG A 698 25.06 2.87 -7.52
C ARG A 698 25.17 4.05 -8.49
N GLU A 699 24.36 5.09 -8.28
CA GLU A 699 24.34 6.32 -9.08
C GLU A 699 25.09 7.44 -8.33
N PRO A 700 25.46 8.54 -9.00
CA PRO A 700 26.04 9.71 -8.33
C PRO A 700 25.08 10.30 -7.28
N VAL A 701 25.60 10.55 -6.08
CA VAL A 701 24.86 11.14 -4.95
C VAL A 701 25.73 12.22 -4.31
N GLU A 702 25.15 13.41 -4.14
CA GLU A 702 25.70 14.50 -3.33
C GLU A 702 24.95 14.61 -1.98
N ASP A 703 23.67 14.20 -1.94
CA ASP A 703 22.79 14.42 -0.79
C ASP A 703 21.64 13.39 -0.69
N VAL A 704 21.15 13.16 0.54
CA VAL A 704 20.11 12.16 0.86
C VAL A 704 19.17 12.66 1.99
N LEU A 705 17.87 12.71 1.69
CA LEU A 705 16.80 13.18 2.61
C LEU A 705 15.82 12.04 2.94
N GLU A 706 15.40 11.91 4.20
CA GLU A 706 14.20 11.12 4.57
C GLU A 706 12.98 12.04 4.52
N CYS A 707 12.12 11.82 3.54
CA CYS A 707 11.04 12.72 3.14
C CYS A 707 9.77 12.56 3.99
N PHE A 708 9.59 11.46 4.73
CA PHE A 708 8.41 11.32 5.56
C PHE A 708 8.45 12.30 6.75
N GLU A 709 9.59 12.37 7.44
CA GLU A 709 9.87 13.30 8.54
C GLU A 709 10.46 14.65 8.07
N ASP A 710 11.02 14.68 6.84
CA ASP A 710 11.93 15.73 6.31
C ASP A 710 13.13 15.94 7.24
N ARG A 711 13.99 14.93 7.31
CA ARG A 711 15.23 14.94 8.08
C ARG A 711 16.44 14.54 7.25
N ASP A 712 17.59 15.09 7.63
CA ASP A 712 18.90 14.63 7.18
C ASP A 712 19.08 13.14 7.47
N VAL A 713 19.78 12.45 6.57
CA VAL A 713 20.09 11.01 6.70
C VAL A 713 21.59 10.85 6.88
N HIS A 714 22.01 10.06 7.87
CA HIS A 714 23.40 9.65 7.92
C HIS A 714 23.66 8.57 6.86
N TRP A 715 24.49 8.93 5.88
CA TRP A 715 24.95 8.03 4.84
C TRP A 715 26.47 8.13 4.69
N GLU A 716 27.08 7.08 4.17
CA GLU A 716 28.52 7.01 3.89
C GLU A 716 28.80 6.65 2.44
N ASN A 717 29.99 7.01 1.93
CA ASN A 717 30.48 6.47 0.66
C ASN A 717 31.33 5.23 0.94
N ARG A 718 30.85 4.07 0.48
CA ARG A 718 31.50 2.76 0.64
C ARG A 718 31.67 2.11 -0.73
N ASP A 719 32.91 1.91 -1.16
CA ASP A 719 33.27 1.33 -2.47
C ASP A 719 32.63 2.08 -3.67
N ASP A 720 32.75 3.43 -3.67
CA ASP A 720 32.16 4.36 -4.64
C ASP A 720 30.62 4.30 -4.75
N ARG A 721 29.95 4.07 -3.60
CA ARG A 721 28.49 3.96 -3.49
C ARG A 721 27.99 4.65 -2.23
N ALA A 722 26.90 5.41 -2.33
CA ALA A 722 26.21 5.94 -1.15
C ALA A 722 25.44 4.82 -0.44
N VAL A 723 25.66 4.66 0.87
CA VAL A 723 24.99 3.66 1.71
C VAL A 723 24.26 4.32 2.87
N VAL A 724 22.95 4.06 2.97
CA VAL A 724 22.12 4.37 4.14
C VAL A 724 21.91 3.10 4.95
N SER A 725 22.20 3.14 6.25
CA SER A 725 22.08 2.00 7.17
C SER A 725 21.17 2.37 8.33
N GLU A 726 19.92 1.90 8.32
CA GLU A 726 18.89 2.22 9.32
C GLU A 726 18.05 0.97 9.68
N SER A 727 17.01 1.14 10.51
CA SER A 727 16.01 0.11 10.77
C SER A 727 14.60 0.70 10.76
N ILE A 728 13.64 -0.09 10.30
CA ILE A 728 12.23 0.30 10.14
C ILE A 728 11.33 -0.62 10.98
N ARG A 729 10.35 -0.09 11.71
CA ARG A 729 9.38 -0.90 12.48
C ARG A 729 8.08 -1.11 11.72
N GLY A 730 7.32 -2.12 12.15
CA GLY A 730 6.01 -2.41 11.56
C GLY A 730 5.03 -1.24 11.70
N GLY A 731 4.76 -0.55 10.59
CA GLY A 731 3.82 0.58 10.49
C GLY A 731 4.48 1.94 10.28
N GLU A 732 5.81 2.02 10.29
CA GLU A 732 6.54 3.23 9.90
C GLU A 732 6.55 3.38 8.37
N ILE A 733 6.46 4.62 7.89
CA ILE A 733 6.75 4.98 6.50
C ILE A 733 8.19 5.51 6.45
N ARG A 734 8.99 5.05 5.48
CA ARG A 734 10.33 5.58 5.21
C ARG A 734 10.50 5.81 3.71
N VAL A 735 10.79 7.04 3.31
CA VAL A 735 10.99 7.45 1.92
C VAL A 735 12.29 8.23 1.81
N TYR A 736 13.27 7.68 1.11
CA TYR A 736 14.59 8.28 0.93
C TYR A 736 14.71 8.87 -0.47
N GLU A 737 15.01 10.16 -0.57
CA GLU A 737 15.34 10.84 -1.81
C GLU A 737 16.86 10.99 -1.94
N PHE A 738 17.43 10.46 -3.01
CA PHE A 738 18.85 10.50 -3.35
C PHE A 738 19.03 11.42 -4.56
N GLN A 739 19.87 12.46 -4.44
CA GLN A 739 20.08 13.44 -5.52
C GLN A 739 21.57 13.61 -5.85
N PRO A 740 21.95 13.81 -7.13
CA PRO A 740 23.33 14.08 -7.57
C PRO A 740 23.75 15.55 -7.35
N ARG A 741 23.07 16.23 -6.43
CA ARG A 741 23.15 17.65 -6.07
C ARG A 741 22.50 17.83 -4.70
N ARG A 742 22.90 18.86 -3.94
CA ARG A 742 22.27 19.20 -2.67
C ARG A 742 20.74 19.36 -2.76
N ILE A 743 20.03 18.91 -1.74
CA ILE A 743 18.58 19.08 -1.57
C ILE A 743 18.33 20.36 -0.78
N GLU A 744 17.66 21.33 -1.40
CA GLU A 744 17.16 22.54 -0.72
C GLU A 744 15.71 22.31 -0.29
N LEU A 745 15.49 22.11 1.02
CA LEU A 745 14.15 22.11 1.60
C LEU A 745 13.50 23.48 1.39
N GLN A 746 12.22 23.50 1.04
CA GLN A 746 11.48 24.76 0.96
C GLN A 746 11.06 25.23 2.36
N PRO A 747 11.00 26.55 2.64
CA PRO A 747 10.54 27.07 3.92
C PRO A 747 9.10 26.61 4.19
N ARG A 748 8.91 25.70 5.14
CA ARG A 748 7.63 25.00 5.38
C ARG A 748 6.95 25.46 6.67
N SER A 749 5.63 25.61 6.64
CA SER A 749 4.85 25.78 7.88
C SER A 749 4.61 24.42 8.52
N GLN A 750 5.05 24.25 9.76
CA GLN A 750 4.77 23.08 10.59
C GLN A 750 3.97 23.52 11.82
N HIS A 751 2.93 22.77 12.20
CA HIS A 751 2.31 22.93 13.51
C HIS A 751 3.28 22.40 14.57
N VAL A 752 3.77 23.26 15.45
CA VAL A 752 4.76 22.91 16.49
C VAL A 752 4.22 23.18 17.88
N ASN A 753 4.77 22.50 18.89
CA ASN A 753 4.53 22.89 20.28
C ASN A 753 5.24 24.21 20.58
N LEU A 754 4.48 25.31 20.55
CA LEU A 754 4.92 26.66 20.88
C LEU A 754 5.14 26.85 22.39
N ALA A 755 4.58 25.97 23.24
CA ALA A 755 4.79 26.00 24.69
C ALA A 755 6.08 25.31 25.14
N TRP A 756 6.81 24.61 24.26
CA TRP A 756 7.95 23.79 24.66
C TRP A 756 9.05 24.60 25.38
N ASN A 757 9.31 24.25 26.65
CA ASN A 757 10.21 24.94 27.58
C ASN A 757 9.89 26.44 27.79
N MET A 758 8.66 26.88 27.52
CA MET A 758 8.23 28.27 27.75
C MET A 758 8.03 28.57 29.25
N PRO A 759 8.19 29.84 29.68
CA PRO A 759 7.87 30.26 31.04
C PRO A 759 6.45 29.87 31.46
N VAL A 760 6.35 29.14 32.58
CA VAL A 760 5.08 28.61 33.10
C VAL A 760 4.89 28.93 34.58
N GLN A 761 3.65 29.26 34.96
CA GLN A 761 3.21 29.55 36.32
C GLN A 761 2.00 28.68 36.67
N ALA A 762 1.74 28.48 37.96
CA ALA A 762 0.57 27.73 38.43
C ALA A 762 -0.04 28.34 39.69
N SER A 763 -1.32 28.06 39.94
CA SER A 763 -2.05 28.50 41.14
C SER A 763 -1.46 27.95 42.44
N SER A 764 -0.86 26.75 42.37
CA SER A 764 -0.10 26.12 43.44
C SER A 764 0.81 25.04 42.86
N THR A 765 1.72 24.50 43.67
CA THR A 765 2.66 23.45 43.24
C THR A 765 3.01 22.57 44.43
N LEU A 766 2.62 21.29 44.38
CA LEU A 766 3.05 20.30 45.36
C LEU A 766 4.57 20.16 45.29
N LYS A 767 5.22 20.09 46.45
CA LYS A 767 6.68 19.99 46.52
C LYS A 767 7.20 18.86 45.62
N ASP A 768 8.21 19.19 44.81
CA ASP A 768 8.89 18.32 43.84
C ASP A 768 8.10 17.99 42.54
N PHE A 769 6.88 18.53 42.34
CA PHE A 769 6.05 18.36 41.12
C PHE A 769 5.89 19.67 40.32
N SER A 770 7.00 20.17 39.76
CA SER A 770 7.10 21.49 39.11
C SER A 770 6.10 21.71 37.95
N PRO A 771 5.53 22.92 37.78
CA PRO A 771 4.75 23.26 36.59
C PRO A 771 5.54 23.15 35.27
N THR A 772 6.88 23.21 35.33
CA THR A 772 7.75 23.05 34.14
C THR A 772 7.69 21.67 33.51
N ALA A 773 7.30 20.62 34.24
CA ALA A 773 7.14 19.29 33.67
C ALA A 773 6.03 19.27 32.60
N ALA A 774 4.96 20.04 32.82
CA ALA A 774 3.82 20.15 31.91
C ALA A 774 4.10 20.89 30.58
N VAL A 775 5.35 21.25 30.28
CA VAL A 775 5.75 21.94 29.04
C VAL A 775 7.10 21.45 28.49
N ASP A 776 7.65 20.33 28.98
CA ASP A 776 9.02 19.91 28.64
C ASP A 776 9.12 18.98 27.41
N GLY A 777 8.00 18.52 26.86
CA GLY A 777 7.92 17.61 25.71
C GLY A 777 7.75 16.14 26.06
N LYS A 778 7.91 15.73 27.33
CA LYS A 778 7.79 14.32 27.75
C LYS A 778 6.33 13.91 27.92
N ARG A 779 5.86 13.01 27.06
CA ARG A 779 4.53 12.37 27.17
C ARG A 779 4.56 11.02 27.90
N ASP A 780 5.63 10.71 28.63
CA ASP A 780 5.87 9.38 29.23
C ASP A 780 5.19 9.15 30.60
N ASN A 781 4.55 10.19 31.15
CA ASN A 781 3.79 10.16 32.41
C ASN A 781 4.67 9.82 33.65
N ASN A 782 6.01 9.99 33.54
CA ASN A 782 6.95 9.84 34.67
C ASN A 782 7.08 11.14 35.48
N GLU A 783 7.15 12.29 34.81
CA GLU A 783 7.12 13.63 35.41
C GLU A 783 5.76 14.30 35.13
N TYR A 784 5.32 15.18 36.03
CA TYR A 784 4.09 15.96 35.86
C TYR A 784 4.03 17.14 36.85
N TRP A 785 3.30 18.20 36.48
CA TRP A 785 2.85 19.21 37.42
C TRP A 785 1.78 18.64 38.35
N GLN A 786 1.85 18.94 39.65
CA GLN A 786 0.73 18.73 40.57
C GLN A 786 0.46 19.98 41.42
N SER A 787 -0.82 20.35 41.57
CA SER A 787 -1.26 21.39 42.51
C SER A 787 -1.06 20.96 43.97
N ASP A 788 -0.72 21.90 44.84
CA ASP A 788 -0.42 21.61 46.25
C ASP A 788 -1.66 21.18 47.07
N LEU A 789 -1.40 20.56 48.21
CA LEU A 789 -2.39 20.37 49.29
C LEU A 789 -2.48 21.65 50.13
N ASP A 790 -3.66 21.98 50.67
CA ASP A 790 -3.68 22.98 51.75
C ASP A 790 -2.91 22.41 52.96
N ALA A 791 -1.75 22.99 53.23
CA ALA A 791 -0.88 22.61 54.35
C ALA A 791 -1.56 22.72 55.74
N LYS A 792 -2.75 23.33 55.84
CA LYS A 792 -3.60 23.39 57.04
C LYS A 792 -4.73 22.36 57.05
N ARG A 793 -4.96 21.61 55.96
CA ARG A 793 -6.05 20.63 55.78
C ARG A 793 -5.56 19.38 55.05
N HIS A 794 -5.13 18.38 55.81
CA HIS A 794 -4.85 17.05 55.26
C HIS A 794 -6.04 16.52 54.46
N TYR A 795 -5.76 16.03 53.24
CA TYR A 795 -6.70 15.39 52.31
C TYR A 795 -7.79 16.29 51.68
N VAL A 796 -7.56 17.60 51.58
CA VAL A 796 -8.37 18.49 50.71
C VAL A 796 -7.48 19.13 49.65
N PHE A 797 -7.82 18.88 48.38
CA PHE A 797 -7.31 19.63 47.24
C PHE A 797 -8.42 20.59 46.81
N ASP A 798 -8.24 21.89 47.05
CA ASP A 798 -9.17 22.91 46.59
C ASP A 798 -9.09 23.03 45.06
N MET A 799 -10.25 23.06 44.39
CA MET A 799 -10.39 23.23 42.93
C MET A 799 -11.33 24.41 42.64
N PRO A 800 -11.15 25.16 41.54
CA PRO A 800 -10.21 24.93 40.45
C PRO A 800 -8.75 25.25 40.78
N GLN A 801 -7.84 24.67 40.01
CA GLN A 801 -6.41 24.99 39.97
C GLN A 801 -6.04 25.30 38.51
N TRP A 802 -5.08 26.19 38.27
CA TRP A 802 -4.70 26.60 36.93
C TRP A 802 -3.19 26.51 36.71
N LEU A 803 -2.82 26.31 35.44
CA LEU A 803 -1.47 26.43 34.92
C LEU A 803 -1.51 27.40 33.74
N GLN A 804 -0.60 28.37 33.72
CA GLN A 804 -0.51 29.43 32.72
C GLN A 804 0.87 29.47 32.08
N ILE A 805 0.90 29.47 30.76
CA ILE A 805 2.09 29.49 29.92
C ILE A 805 2.20 30.89 29.29
N ASP A 806 3.39 31.48 29.26
CA ASP A 806 3.73 32.67 28.48
C ASP A 806 4.62 32.24 27.30
N LEU A 807 4.11 32.34 26.08
CA LEU A 807 4.83 32.01 24.83
C LEU A 807 5.90 33.06 24.46
N GLU A 808 6.16 34.02 25.36
CA GLU A 808 7.01 35.22 25.27
C GLU A 808 6.65 36.23 24.17
N GLN A 809 5.99 35.77 23.11
CA GLN A 809 5.58 36.53 21.94
C GLN A 809 4.14 36.13 21.58
N THR A 810 3.41 37.05 20.93
CA THR A 810 2.14 36.67 20.30
C THR A 810 2.42 35.72 19.12
N LYS A 811 1.72 34.59 19.10
CA LYS A 811 1.74 33.55 18.06
C LYS A 811 0.32 33.25 17.60
N GLU A 812 0.20 32.73 16.39
CA GLU A 812 -1.03 32.03 15.99
C GLU A 812 -1.08 30.66 16.66
N ILE A 813 -2.24 30.30 17.21
CA ILE A 813 -2.51 28.98 17.81
C ILE A 813 -3.86 28.47 17.31
N ASP A 814 -3.98 27.15 17.11
CA ASP A 814 -5.14 26.52 16.45
C ASP A 814 -5.58 25.19 17.10
N HIS A 815 -4.71 24.54 17.88
CA HIS A 815 -5.08 23.43 18.74
C HIS A 815 -4.26 23.38 20.03
N ILE A 816 -4.79 22.67 21.03
CA ILE A 816 -4.08 22.30 22.25
C ILE A 816 -4.09 20.78 22.36
N PHE A 817 -2.95 20.21 22.75
CA PHE A 817 -2.88 18.84 23.26
C PHE A 817 -2.70 18.88 24.79
N VAL A 818 -3.46 18.07 25.55
CA VAL A 818 -3.31 17.94 27.00
C VAL A 818 -3.25 16.48 27.42
N LEU A 819 -2.20 16.10 28.14
CA LEU A 819 -2.06 14.80 28.80
C LEU A 819 -2.14 15.00 30.32
N PHE A 820 -3.25 14.55 30.90
CA PHE A 820 -3.43 14.54 32.36
C PHE A 820 -2.76 13.33 33.00
N HIS A 821 -2.31 13.45 34.26
CA HIS A 821 -1.69 12.33 34.95
C HIS A 821 -2.69 11.19 35.18
N THR A 822 -2.30 9.98 34.78
CA THR A 822 -3.05 8.74 35.02
C THR A 822 -2.18 7.75 35.79
N TRP A 823 -2.75 7.07 36.78
CA TRP A 823 -2.01 6.13 37.63
C TRP A 823 -1.93 4.75 36.95
N PRO A 824 -0.78 4.28 36.41
CA PRO A 824 -0.72 3.14 35.46
C PRO A 824 -1.03 1.75 36.04
N HIS A 825 -1.54 1.68 37.26
CA HIS A 825 -1.77 0.44 38.03
C HIS A 825 -3.20 0.34 38.58
N GLN A 826 -4.09 1.31 38.29
CA GLN A 826 -5.51 1.20 38.61
C GLN A 826 -6.26 0.63 37.40
N SER A 827 -7.13 -0.37 37.61
CA SER A 827 -7.74 -1.07 36.47
C SER A 827 -8.79 -0.20 35.77
N LEU A 828 -8.77 -0.23 34.43
CA LEU A 828 -9.76 0.41 33.54
C LEU A 828 -11.22 0.04 33.85
N LYS A 829 -11.45 -1.05 34.60
CA LYS A 829 -12.77 -1.53 35.02
C LYS A 829 -13.21 -1.10 36.43
N THR A 830 -12.37 -0.42 37.21
CA THR A 830 -12.69 -0.12 38.63
C THR A 830 -12.51 1.33 39.06
N ARG A 831 -11.63 2.13 38.45
CA ARG A 831 -11.54 3.59 38.70
C ARG A 831 -11.16 4.33 37.42
N ARG A 832 -12.02 5.25 36.97
CA ARG A 832 -11.80 6.15 35.84
C ARG A 832 -11.35 7.52 36.36
N HIS A 833 -10.20 8.01 35.89
CA HIS A 833 -9.64 9.31 36.25
C HIS A 833 -10.18 10.38 35.31
N VAL A 834 -11.13 11.18 35.78
CA VAL A 834 -11.90 12.16 35.00
C VAL A 834 -11.42 13.56 35.34
N TYR A 835 -11.08 14.34 34.32
CA TYR A 835 -10.62 15.72 34.47
C TYR A 835 -11.59 16.67 33.77
N LYS A 836 -12.25 17.54 34.54
CA LYS A 836 -13.02 18.67 33.99
C LYS A 836 -12.09 19.86 33.90
N TYR A 837 -12.05 20.53 32.75
CA TYR A 837 -11.10 21.62 32.52
C TYR A 837 -11.65 22.67 31.56
N THR A 838 -10.87 23.72 31.34
CA THR A 838 -11.05 24.73 30.29
C THR A 838 -9.68 25.19 29.86
N VAL A 839 -9.54 25.63 28.61
CA VAL A 839 -8.34 26.35 28.18
C VAL A 839 -8.75 27.73 27.69
N ASP A 840 -8.15 28.76 28.27
CA ASP A 840 -8.30 30.15 27.87
C ASP A 840 -7.04 30.64 27.15
N ALA A 841 -7.21 31.45 26.11
CA ALA A 841 -6.15 32.14 25.38
C ALA A 841 -6.23 33.65 25.60
N SER A 842 -5.09 34.35 25.56
CA SER A 842 -4.99 35.79 25.73
C SER A 842 -3.76 36.37 25.03
N VAL A 843 -3.82 37.62 24.57
CA VAL A 843 -2.67 38.38 24.03
C VAL A 843 -1.94 39.23 25.08
N ASP A 844 -2.61 39.57 26.18
CA ASP A 844 -2.16 40.55 27.17
C ASP A 844 -2.04 40.00 28.61
N GLY A 845 -2.67 38.85 28.90
CA GLY A 845 -2.72 38.24 30.22
C GLY A 845 -3.87 38.74 31.10
N GLU A 846 -4.64 39.73 30.64
CA GLU A 846 -5.75 40.37 31.35
C GLU A 846 -7.11 40.00 30.75
N ASN A 847 -7.23 40.01 29.42
CA ASN A 847 -8.43 39.69 28.67
C ASN A 847 -8.33 38.26 28.12
N TRP A 848 -9.26 37.39 28.51
CA TRP A 848 -9.19 35.95 28.26
C TRP A 848 -10.38 35.45 27.45
N THR A 849 -10.11 34.61 26.45
CA THR A 849 -11.11 33.94 25.61
C THR A 849 -10.99 32.43 25.82
N THR A 850 -12.05 31.78 26.32
CA THR A 850 -12.09 30.31 26.42
C THR A 850 -12.11 29.73 25.00
N VAL A 851 -11.07 28.97 24.64
CA VAL A 851 -10.93 28.28 23.35
C VAL A 851 -11.35 26.81 23.43
N ILE A 852 -11.31 26.20 24.63
CA ILE A 852 -11.75 24.83 24.91
C ILE A 852 -12.59 24.84 26.19
N ASP A 853 -13.83 24.35 26.14
CA ASP A 853 -14.71 24.25 27.31
C ASP A 853 -15.08 22.80 27.67
N GLU A 854 -14.30 22.22 28.57
CA GLU A 854 -14.44 20.83 29.05
C GLU A 854 -15.04 20.81 30.47
N ARG A 855 -15.91 21.79 30.79
CA ARG A 855 -16.72 21.83 32.03
C ARG A 855 -17.68 20.64 32.14
N ALA A 856 -18.05 20.03 31.01
CA ALA A 856 -18.97 18.90 30.96
C ALA A 856 -18.30 17.53 31.23
N ASN A 857 -17.03 17.37 30.83
CA ASN A 857 -16.31 16.09 30.70
C ASN A 857 -16.50 15.06 31.84
N GLU A 858 -17.08 13.88 31.57
CA GLU A 858 -17.12 12.75 32.50
C GLU A 858 -16.22 11.57 32.08
N ASP A 859 -15.38 11.76 31.07
CA ASP A 859 -14.61 10.70 30.42
C ASP A 859 -13.19 10.56 30.99
N PRO A 860 -12.60 9.35 30.88
CA PRO A 860 -11.34 9.04 31.54
C PRO A 860 -10.19 9.64 30.74
N ALA A 861 -9.29 10.36 31.40
CA ALA A 861 -7.98 10.67 30.83
C ALA A 861 -7.29 9.37 30.38
N ILE A 862 -6.81 9.39 29.14
CA ILE A 862 -6.14 8.27 28.48
C ILE A 862 -4.63 8.51 28.42
N PRO A 863 -3.78 7.45 28.43
CA PRO A 863 -2.32 7.59 28.32
C PRO A 863 -1.85 8.32 27.06
N GLU A 864 -2.65 8.31 26.00
CA GLU A 864 -2.37 8.93 24.71
C GLU A 864 -2.54 10.47 24.72
N GLY A 865 -3.29 11.01 25.69
CA GLY A 865 -3.68 12.41 25.80
C GLY A 865 -4.90 12.80 24.95
N LEU A 866 -5.32 14.06 25.04
CA LEU A 866 -6.45 14.63 24.30
C LEU A 866 -5.96 15.77 23.39
N GLU A 867 -6.42 15.81 22.13
CA GLU A 867 -6.13 16.87 21.15
C GLU A 867 -7.45 17.63 20.86
N ARG A 868 -7.45 18.96 20.94
CA ARG A 868 -8.66 19.79 20.76
C ARG A 868 -8.35 21.00 19.89
N TRP A 869 -9.14 21.17 18.82
CA TRP A 869 -8.97 22.18 17.76
C TRP A 869 -10.03 23.29 17.86
N PHE A 870 -9.70 24.50 17.42
CA PHE A 870 -10.58 25.69 17.40
C PHE A 870 -10.21 26.63 16.24
N ASP A 871 -11.05 27.63 15.98
CA ASP A 871 -10.75 28.68 14.99
C ASP A 871 -9.42 29.39 15.35
N PRO A 872 -8.43 29.48 14.43
CA PRO A 872 -7.11 30.01 14.76
C PRO A 872 -7.14 31.42 15.37
N ILE A 873 -6.42 31.59 16.49
CA ILE A 873 -6.41 32.81 17.29
C ILE A 873 -4.98 33.24 17.61
N GLN A 874 -4.77 34.55 17.69
CA GLN A 874 -3.51 35.13 18.14
C GLN A 874 -3.46 35.11 19.68
N ALA A 875 -2.45 34.47 20.25
CA ALA A 875 -2.25 34.34 21.70
C ALA A 875 -0.78 34.54 22.08
N ARG A 876 -0.53 35.13 23.25
CA ARG A 876 0.76 35.09 23.95
C ARG A 876 0.67 34.24 25.21
N TYR A 877 -0.47 34.25 25.89
CA TYR A 877 -0.70 33.52 27.11
C TYR A 877 -1.78 32.46 26.89
N VAL A 878 -1.54 31.26 27.43
CA VAL A 878 -2.51 30.16 27.45
C VAL A 878 -2.66 29.66 28.88
N ARG A 879 -3.89 29.51 29.36
CA ARG A 879 -4.20 29.07 30.72
C ARG A 879 -5.12 27.86 30.71
N LEU A 880 -4.60 26.73 31.19
CA LEU A 880 -5.37 25.53 31.50
C LEU A 880 -5.95 25.67 32.91
N ASN A 881 -7.28 25.82 33.05
CA ASN A 881 -7.95 25.76 34.35
C ASN A 881 -8.54 24.36 34.54
N VAL A 882 -7.98 23.58 35.45
CA VAL A 882 -8.52 22.27 35.85
C VAL A 882 -9.54 22.49 36.96
N LEU A 883 -10.78 22.06 36.72
CA LEU A 883 -11.95 22.33 37.55
C LEU A 883 -12.31 21.16 38.48
N ARG A 884 -11.94 19.92 38.08
CA ARG A 884 -12.14 18.70 38.87
C ARG A 884 -11.14 17.63 38.44
N ASN A 885 -10.68 16.82 39.39
CA ASN A 885 -10.02 15.54 39.15
C ASN A 885 -10.73 14.47 40.00
N SER A 886 -11.30 13.43 39.39
CA SER A 886 -12.00 12.35 40.13
C SER A 886 -11.07 11.49 41.00
N ALA A 887 -9.76 11.60 40.84
CA ALA A 887 -8.78 11.00 41.75
C ALA A 887 -8.80 11.60 43.17
N PHE A 888 -9.36 12.81 43.33
CA PHE A 888 -9.17 13.66 44.52
C PHE A 888 -7.68 13.88 44.83
N ALA A 889 -6.89 14.17 43.78
CA ALA A 889 -5.43 14.38 43.83
C ALA A 889 -5.01 15.79 43.37
N GLY A 890 -5.94 16.75 43.31
CA GLY A 890 -5.70 18.08 42.74
C GLY A 890 -5.61 18.06 41.21
N ALA A 891 -5.15 19.16 40.61
CA ALA A 891 -4.74 19.16 39.21
C ALA A 891 -3.43 18.37 39.07
N GLN A 892 -3.35 17.50 38.05
CA GLN A 892 -2.14 16.75 37.73
C GLN A 892 -1.99 16.69 36.19
N VAL A 893 -0.96 17.30 35.62
CA VAL A 893 -0.77 17.46 34.16
C VAL A 893 0.64 17.02 33.78
N VAL A 894 0.75 16.06 32.88
CA VAL A 894 2.02 15.52 32.36
C VAL A 894 2.61 16.47 31.33
N GLU A 895 1.79 16.91 30.37
CA GLU A 895 2.19 17.74 29.25
C GLU A 895 0.96 18.54 28.77
N ILE A 896 1.15 19.81 28.44
CA ILE A 896 0.24 20.61 27.63
C ILE A 896 1.04 21.26 26.48
N GLN A 897 0.65 20.95 25.25
CA GLN A 897 1.26 21.52 24.05
C GLN A 897 0.33 22.57 23.47
N VAL A 898 0.83 23.78 23.34
CA VAL A 898 0.15 24.87 22.63
C VAL A 898 0.60 24.78 21.18
N MET A 899 -0.30 24.40 20.29
CA MET A 899 0.05 24.11 18.89
C MET A 899 -0.36 25.26 17.98
N GLY A 900 0.48 25.54 16.99
CA GLY A 900 0.22 26.55 15.97
C GLY A 900 1.30 26.59 14.88
N PRO A 901 1.03 27.28 13.76
CA PRO A 901 1.89 27.27 12.58
C PRO A 901 3.21 28.03 12.81
N ARG A 902 4.32 27.33 12.59
CA ARG A 902 5.67 27.90 12.55
C ARG A 902 6.29 27.67 11.17
N LEU A 903 6.67 28.75 10.51
CA LEU A 903 7.60 28.68 9.38
C LEU A 903 8.97 28.20 9.88
N LEU A 904 9.38 27.04 9.41
CA LEU A 904 10.77 26.59 9.47
C LEU A 904 11.56 27.31 8.37
N PRO A 905 12.80 27.76 8.65
CA PRO A 905 13.72 28.17 7.59
C PRO A 905 14.08 26.96 6.70
N PRO A 906 14.58 27.21 5.48
CA PRO A 906 15.16 26.19 4.62
C PRO A 906 16.53 25.72 5.12
#